data_AF-A0A142Y1K1-F1
#
_entry.id   AF-A0A142Y1K1-F1
#
_cell.length_a   1.000
_cell.length_b   1.000
_cell.length_c   1.000
_cell.angle_alpha   90.00
_cell.angle_beta   90.00
_cell.angle_gamma   90.00
#
_symmetry.space_group_name_H-M   'P 1'
#
loop_
_entity.id
_entity.type
_entity.pdbx_description
1 polymer ?
#
loop_
_entity_poly.entity_id
_entity_poly.type
_entity_poly.pdbx_seq_one_letter_code
_entity_poly.pdbx_strand_id
1 'polypeptide(L)'
;MENEAPSRRTVEPIFSILPFPSRARSTAGYRLWNVSAACLVILLTWLSGWFSNAKALGWQGAGEAVDGRTAALVSVELPLDAGAEQRLLSSLESLANRPTGADRQIVVLEFKRAASASTAGGDESVLGRGTPFERALSVARWLAGPRGARLQTVAFLPESIAGHAVLIALGCEEIAMPLDAEFGQAGIEEVTLDTTVRQAYLDIASRRGNVIPAAAVLSMLDPTEPLTRIDHTDGKIEYVTASQLADRERKAGEWKEEQLVPNNQLGWFRGQELRSWRWIAYAASDREQLAIALRLTKPPIEQPTFDGPRVVVRTQLSGILSPRHVDRMLRALEQGLADGKANLVLIELDTPGGNLGESLRLAHYLAEIPPTQAEVICYIRNAARGDAALVALACNALFMHPNAVLGGPGEASISPEQCWEQRASIESLARSSGRSVGELLGCLSSEIPIFEYTAFDGRSQWNSPEWLVDDPQVAQWTQGDPVSFEGGLTFEEARELRLVVDSSLSIEQLGNRYGVETLPVPLKTNATEQFIDWLASQLWISFLLFAIGITALSAELGSPGVGFPGILAAICFGLFFWLRFLDGTVEWLEVMLILGGVVCLLVEIFLLPGFGVFGVTGLGMLAIGLVLAGQTFVWPTNDYQRGRLVQGFGQIGLVTFSLLALAILFRKQIANSPFVRWMVLPPPTKHVDREKKQEVEEEVRAFVGWQGTTTTRCNPYGRAMVGDRMWNVVCEEGWIDEDTAVVVVATKDQQLVVRKNG
;
A
#
# COMPACT_ATOMS: atom_id res chain seq x y z
N MET A 1 31.25 -11.50 -66.84
CA MET A 1 31.39 -10.24 -66.08
C MET A 1 32.44 -10.52 -65.02
N GLU A 2 33.76 -10.48 -65.32
CA GLU A 2 34.57 -9.27 -65.62
C GLU A 2 34.27 -8.12 -64.64
N ASN A 3 35.21 -7.46 -63.97
CA ASN A 3 36.67 -7.55 -63.85
C ASN A 3 37.08 -6.53 -62.75
N GLU A 4 38.38 -6.46 -62.43
CA GLU A 4 39.12 -5.33 -61.81
C GLU A 4 39.36 -5.24 -60.29
N ALA A 5 40.63 -5.46 -59.95
CA ALA A 5 41.40 -4.68 -58.96
C ALA A 5 42.18 -3.56 -59.70
N PRO A 6 42.74 -2.54 -59.02
CA PRO A 6 44.19 -2.64 -58.72
C PRO A 6 44.75 -1.89 -57.47
N SER A 7 45.98 -2.31 -57.11
CA SER A 7 47.12 -1.74 -56.35
C SER A 7 47.26 -0.20 -56.22
N ARG A 8 48.07 0.46 -55.35
CA ARG A 8 49.45 0.23 -54.83
C ARG A 8 49.91 1.47 -54.00
N ARG A 9 50.72 1.32 -52.93
CA ARG A 9 52.01 2.04 -52.60
C ARG A 9 52.31 2.27 -51.11
N THR A 10 53.57 1.94 -50.80
CA THR A 10 54.45 2.00 -49.61
C THR A 10 54.91 3.39 -49.17
N VAL A 11 55.21 3.62 -47.87
CA VAL A 11 56.41 4.30 -47.29
C VAL A 11 56.57 3.96 -45.78
N GLU A 12 57.73 3.42 -45.38
CA GLU A 12 58.37 3.40 -44.01
C GLU A 12 59.51 4.46 -43.99
N PRO A 13 60.29 4.82 -42.91
CA PRO A 13 60.60 4.11 -41.64
C PRO A 13 60.79 5.04 -40.37
N ILE A 14 61.29 4.51 -39.22
CA ILE A 14 62.47 4.99 -38.40
C ILE A 14 62.42 4.73 -36.85
N PHE A 15 63.42 3.94 -36.38
CA PHE A 15 64.17 3.87 -35.07
C PHE A 15 63.48 3.32 -33.79
N SER A 16 63.82 2.13 -33.27
CA SER A 16 65.02 1.67 -32.49
C SER A 16 65.16 2.32 -31.10
N ILE A 17 65.20 1.58 -29.98
CA ILE A 17 66.43 1.17 -29.25
C ILE A 17 66.12 0.06 -28.22
N LEU A 18 66.97 -0.99 -28.19
CA LEU A 18 67.06 -2.09 -27.21
C LEU A 18 68.14 -1.76 -26.12
N PRO A 19 68.27 -2.54 -25.03
CA PRO A 19 69.27 -3.63 -25.08
C PRO A 19 68.83 -4.96 -24.42
N PHE A 20 69.24 -6.05 -25.07
CA PHE A 20 69.39 -7.43 -24.57
C PHE A 20 70.67 -7.56 -23.69
N PRO A 21 70.83 -8.56 -22.81
CA PRO A 21 71.26 -9.94 -23.19
C PRO A 21 70.62 -11.04 -22.31
N SER A 22 70.70 -12.36 -22.52
CA SER A 22 71.19 -13.24 -23.58
C SER A 22 70.76 -14.67 -23.24
N ARG A 23 70.44 -15.45 -24.29
CA ARG A 23 70.66 -16.90 -24.46
C ARG A 23 69.94 -17.93 -23.56
N ALA A 24 69.14 -18.74 -24.27
CA ALA A 24 69.18 -20.21 -24.36
C ALA A 24 68.00 -21.01 -23.78
N ARG A 25 67.13 -21.44 -24.71
CA ARG A 25 66.49 -22.76 -24.85
C ARG A 25 65.97 -23.46 -23.57
N SER A 26 64.65 -23.51 -23.40
CA SER A 26 63.87 -24.73 -23.67
C SER A 26 62.36 -24.44 -23.68
N THR A 27 61.65 -25.06 -24.62
CA THR A 27 60.22 -24.92 -24.89
C THR A 27 59.43 -25.89 -24.03
N ALA A 28 58.85 -25.42 -22.93
CA ALA A 28 57.78 -26.12 -22.20
C ALA A 28 57.01 -25.12 -21.32
N GLY A 29 56.04 -24.40 -21.90
CA GLY A 29 55.31 -23.40 -21.11
C GLY A 29 54.29 -22.55 -21.82
N TYR A 30 53.67 -23.01 -22.91
CA TYR A 30 52.57 -22.27 -23.57
C TYR A 30 51.47 -23.18 -24.12
N ARG A 31 51.27 -24.35 -23.49
CA ARG A 31 50.11 -25.23 -23.74
C ARG A 31 49.23 -25.47 -22.51
N LEU A 32 49.61 -24.98 -21.33
CA LEU A 32 48.86 -25.20 -20.09
C LEU A 32 47.81 -24.10 -19.78
N TRP A 33 47.90 -22.91 -20.39
CA TRP A 33 46.97 -21.83 -20.05
C TRP A 33 45.64 -21.87 -20.83
N ASN A 34 45.64 -22.39 -22.07
CA ASN A 34 44.42 -22.54 -22.86
C ASN A 34 43.60 -23.79 -22.52
N VAL A 35 44.19 -24.76 -21.81
CA VAL A 35 43.46 -25.95 -21.32
C VAL A 35 42.72 -25.63 -20.02
N SER A 36 43.24 -24.74 -19.17
CA SER A 36 42.57 -24.32 -17.93
C SER A 36 41.32 -23.48 -18.17
N ALA A 37 41.31 -22.60 -19.18
CA ALA A 37 40.14 -21.79 -19.53
C ALA A 37 39.04 -22.61 -20.22
N ALA A 38 39.41 -23.57 -21.08
CA ALA A 38 38.46 -24.48 -21.71
C ALA A 38 37.86 -25.47 -20.69
N CYS A 39 38.65 -25.98 -19.75
CA CYS A 39 38.13 -26.82 -18.66
C CYS A 39 37.20 -26.05 -17.71
N LEU A 40 37.43 -24.76 -17.44
CA LEU A 40 36.54 -23.97 -16.57
C LEU A 40 35.18 -23.70 -17.22
N VAL A 41 35.14 -23.44 -18.53
CA VAL A 41 33.89 -23.26 -19.29
C VAL A 41 33.15 -24.59 -19.47
N ILE A 42 33.87 -25.70 -19.63
CA ILE A 42 33.28 -27.05 -19.66
C ILE A 42 32.76 -27.46 -18.27
N LEU A 43 33.44 -27.09 -17.17
CA LEU A 43 32.97 -27.34 -15.80
C LEU A 43 31.73 -26.51 -15.46
N LEU A 44 31.66 -25.24 -15.91
CA LEU A 44 30.52 -24.35 -15.71
C LEU A 44 29.30 -24.76 -16.55
N THR A 45 29.52 -25.27 -17.77
CA THR A 45 28.44 -25.83 -18.61
C THR A 45 27.98 -27.22 -18.15
N TRP A 46 28.86 -28.03 -17.57
CA TRP A 46 28.48 -29.27 -16.88
C TRP A 46 27.71 -29.02 -15.59
N LEU A 47 28.07 -28.00 -14.79
CA LEU A 47 27.35 -27.63 -13.58
C LEU A 47 25.94 -27.07 -13.89
N SER A 48 25.76 -26.32 -14.99
CA SER A 48 24.42 -25.90 -15.43
C SER A 48 23.53 -27.06 -15.91
N GLY A 49 24.14 -28.14 -16.42
CA GLY A 49 23.45 -29.37 -16.83
C GLY A 49 23.06 -30.30 -15.67
N TRP A 50 23.72 -30.15 -14.51
CA TRP A 50 23.42 -30.94 -13.31
C TRP A 50 22.24 -30.36 -12.52
N PHE A 51 22.11 -29.02 -12.47
CA PHE A 51 20.93 -28.37 -11.88
C PHE A 51 19.64 -28.55 -12.69
N SER A 52 19.74 -28.85 -13.99
CA SER A 52 18.58 -29.15 -14.83
C SER A 52 18.12 -30.62 -14.75
N ASN A 53 18.96 -31.54 -14.24
CA ASN A 53 18.64 -32.97 -14.09
C ASN A 53 18.43 -33.45 -12.65
N ALA A 54 18.57 -32.57 -11.64
CA ALA A 54 18.17 -32.89 -10.26
C ALA A 54 16.64 -33.05 -10.10
N LYS A 55 15.84 -32.59 -11.06
CA LYS A 55 14.40 -32.87 -11.16
C LYS A 55 14.06 -34.26 -11.75
N ALA A 56 15.05 -35.02 -12.22
CA ALA A 56 14.85 -36.30 -12.91
C ALA A 56 15.30 -37.55 -12.11
N LEU A 57 15.91 -37.38 -10.93
CA LEU A 57 16.04 -38.49 -9.96
C LEU A 57 14.94 -38.36 -8.91
N GLY A 58 13.92 -39.19 -9.07
CA GLY A 58 12.74 -39.26 -8.23
C GLY A 58 13.07 -39.38 -6.75
N TRP A 59 12.97 -38.26 -6.04
CA TRP A 59 12.40 -38.24 -4.70
C TRP A 59 10.91 -38.03 -4.86
N GLN A 60 10.16 -39.13 -4.98
CA GLN A 60 8.74 -39.14 -4.65
C GLN A 60 8.61 -39.07 -3.13
N GLY A 61 8.92 -37.90 -2.59
CA GLY A 61 8.30 -37.39 -1.37
C GLY A 61 7.21 -36.42 -1.81
N ALA A 62 6.23 -36.91 -2.57
CA ALA A 62 4.99 -36.18 -2.74
C ALA A 62 4.30 -36.21 -1.38
N GLY A 63 4.62 -35.24 -0.53
CA GLY A 63 3.57 -34.68 0.30
C GLY A 63 2.55 -34.15 -0.69
N GLU A 64 1.42 -34.86 -0.82
CA GLU A 64 0.23 -34.25 -1.41
C GLU A 64 0.13 -32.86 -0.81
N ALA A 65 0.10 -31.83 -1.66
CA ALA A 65 -0.31 -30.51 -1.22
C ALA A 65 -1.68 -30.70 -0.58
N VAL A 66 -1.72 -30.69 0.76
CA VAL A 66 -2.95 -30.87 1.52
C VAL A 66 -3.84 -29.73 1.08
N ASP A 67 -4.93 -30.05 0.39
CA ASP A 67 -5.91 -29.05 -0.03
C ASP A 67 -6.51 -28.43 1.23
N GLY A 68 -5.90 -27.32 1.62
CA GLY A 68 -5.99 -26.81 2.96
C GLY A 68 -7.36 -26.23 3.25
N ARG A 69 -8.13 -26.89 4.12
CA ARG A 69 -9.47 -26.47 4.52
C ARG A 69 -9.42 -25.20 5.37
N THR A 70 -10.42 -24.35 5.21
CA THR A 70 -10.64 -23.15 6.06
C THR A 70 -12.01 -23.23 6.71
N ALA A 71 -12.18 -22.57 7.85
CA ALA A 71 -13.47 -22.51 8.55
C ALA A 71 -13.81 -21.07 8.91
N ALA A 72 -15.11 -20.74 8.81
CA ALA A 72 -15.65 -19.50 9.36
C ALA A 72 -16.02 -19.72 10.83
N LEU A 73 -15.72 -18.75 11.69
CA LEU A 73 -16.15 -18.77 13.09
C LEU A 73 -17.35 -17.82 13.27
N VAL A 74 -18.36 -18.27 14.00
CA VAL A 74 -19.51 -17.47 14.44
C VAL A 74 -19.64 -17.61 15.96
N SER A 75 -19.68 -16.50 16.67
CA SER A 75 -19.85 -16.54 18.13
C SER A 75 -21.30 -16.76 18.54
N VAL A 76 -21.49 -17.62 19.54
CA VAL A 76 -22.75 -17.84 20.26
C VAL A 76 -22.61 -17.21 21.64
N GLU A 77 -23.11 -15.98 21.79
CA GLU A 77 -23.10 -15.26 23.07
C GLU A 77 -24.17 -15.81 24.01
N LEU A 78 -23.77 -16.23 25.22
CA LEU A 78 -24.65 -16.84 26.21
C LEU A 78 -24.70 -16.03 27.52
N PRO A 79 -25.89 -15.91 28.16
CA PRO A 79 -27.18 -16.45 27.73
C PRO A 79 -27.73 -15.82 26.45
N LEU A 80 -28.39 -16.62 25.61
CA LEU A 80 -28.86 -16.16 24.30
C LEU A 80 -30.09 -15.26 24.45
N ASP A 81 -29.90 -13.95 24.39
CA ASP A 81 -31.00 -12.97 24.34
C ASP A 81 -31.60 -12.84 22.92
N ALA A 82 -32.64 -12.01 22.77
CA ALA A 82 -33.31 -11.82 21.47
C ALA A 82 -32.41 -11.18 20.40
N GLY A 83 -31.52 -10.27 20.79
CA GLY A 83 -30.60 -9.60 19.88
C GLY A 83 -29.50 -10.56 19.42
N ALA A 84 -28.93 -11.32 20.36
CA ALA A 84 -27.93 -12.34 20.09
C ALA A 84 -28.49 -13.48 19.21
N GLU A 85 -29.73 -13.92 19.44
CA GLU A 85 -30.42 -14.90 18.58
C GLU A 85 -30.53 -14.40 17.13
N GLN A 86 -31.06 -13.18 16.95
CA GLN A 86 -31.25 -12.62 15.61
C GLN A 86 -29.91 -12.44 14.88
N ARG A 87 -28.87 -11.95 15.58
CA ARG A 87 -27.52 -11.86 15.04
C ARG A 87 -26.99 -13.22 14.61
N LEU A 88 -27.05 -14.22 15.48
CA LEU A 88 -26.57 -15.58 15.18
C LEU A 88 -27.26 -16.18 13.95
N LEU A 89 -28.60 -16.09 13.88
CA LEU A 89 -29.35 -16.58 12.73
C LEU A 89 -28.97 -15.84 11.43
N SER A 90 -28.80 -14.51 11.49
CA SER A 90 -28.35 -13.73 10.34
C SER A 90 -26.97 -14.13 9.84
N SER A 91 -26.06 -14.42 10.78
CA SER A 91 -24.71 -14.87 10.48
C SER A 91 -24.70 -16.20 9.74
N LEU A 92 -25.50 -17.12 10.24
CA LEU A 92 -25.65 -18.44 9.65
C LEU A 92 -26.32 -18.38 8.28
N GLU A 93 -27.33 -17.53 8.09
CA GLU A 93 -28.02 -17.34 6.80
C GLU A 93 -27.09 -16.69 5.75
N SER A 94 -26.30 -15.68 6.14
CA SER A 94 -25.27 -15.07 5.29
C SER A 94 -24.25 -16.11 4.82
N LEU A 95 -23.70 -16.93 5.73
CA LEU A 95 -22.74 -17.97 5.38
C LEU A 95 -23.34 -19.06 4.48
N ALA A 96 -24.57 -19.49 4.75
CA ALA A 96 -25.27 -20.51 3.96
C ALA A 96 -25.59 -20.09 2.52
N ASN A 97 -25.57 -18.78 2.23
CA ASN A 97 -25.83 -18.22 0.91
C ASN A 97 -24.56 -17.84 0.13
N ARG A 98 -23.37 -17.96 0.73
CA ARG A 98 -22.12 -17.69 0.02
C ARG A 98 -21.84 -18.82 -0.99
N PRO A 99 -21.35 -18.50 -2.21
CA PRO A 99 -20.93 -19.52 -3.15
C PRO A 99 -19.71 -20.26 -2.59
N THR A 100 -19.87 -21.53 -2.29
CA THR A 100 -18.76 -22.43 -1.91
C THR A 100 -18.33 -23.25 -3.13
N GLY A 101 -17.09 -23.76 -3.10
CA GLY A 101 -16.61 -24.73 -4.09
C GLY A 101 -17.38 -26.06 -4.00
N ALA A 102 -16.78 -27.15 -4.48
CA ALA A 102 -17.40 -28.48 -4.44
C ALA A 102 -17.70 -29.00 -3.01
N ASP A 103 -16.98 -28.50 -1.99
CA ASP A 103 -17.14 -28.88 -0.58
C ASP A 103 -18.01 -27.88 0.22
N ARG A 104 -18.73 -28.40 1.22
CA ARG A 104 -19.49 -27.59 2.21
C ARG A 104 -18.52 -26.76 3.04
N GLN A 105 -18.81 -25.47 3.23
CA GLN A 105 -18.03 -24.63 4.13
C GLN A 105 -18.15 -25.11 5.58
N ILE A 106 -17.02 -25.20 6.29
CA ILE A 106 -16.98 -25.48 7.71
C ILE A 106 -17.32 -24.20 8.48
N VAL A 107 -18.30 -24.29 9.38
CA VAL A 107 -18.71 -23.19 10.26
C VAL A 107 -18.59 -23.64 11.70
N VAL A 108 -17.68 -23.02 12.43
CA VAL A 108 -17.47 -23.25 13.86
C VAL A 108 -18.34 -22.28 14.64
N LEU A 109 -19.22 -22.80 15.49
CA LEU A 109 -20.00 -22.04 16.44
C LEU A 109 -19.26 -22.03 17.78
N GLU A 110 -18.64 -20.91 18.14
CA GLU A 110 -17.90 -20.77 19.40
C GLU A 110 -18.82 -20.25 20.51
N PHE A 111 -18.99 -21.05 21.56
CA PHE A 111 -19.85 -20.71 22.68
C PHE A 111 -19.06 -19.87 23.69
N LYS A 112 -19.49 -18.63 23.93
CA LYS A 112 -18.79 -17.69 24.82
C LYS A 112 -19.76 -16.91 25.70
N ARG A 113 -19.27 -16.44 26.85
CA ARG A 113 -20.06 -15.62 27.78
C ARG A 113 -20.31 -14.23 27.18
N ALA A 114 -21.55 -13.75 27.24
CA ALA A 114 -21.90 -12.41 26.80
C ALA A 114 -21.21 -11.34 27.67
N ALA A 115 -20.64 -10.30 27.05
CA ALA A 115 -19.95 -9.21 27.76
C ALA A 115 -20.85 -8.43 28.74
N SER A 116 -22.16 -8.41 28.50
CA SER A 116 -23.16 -7.77 29.39
C SER A 116 -23.46 -8.58 30.65
N ALA A 117 -23.04 -9.84 30.73
CA ALA A 117 -23.23 -10.70 31.89
C ALA A 117 -22.13 -10.46 32.94
N SER A 118 -22.03 -9.24 33.48
CA SER A 118 -21.15 -8.97 34.63
C SER A 118 -21.82 -9.36 35.94
N THR A 119 -21.34 -10.44 36.56
CA THR A 119 -21.34 -10.72 38.01
C THR A 119 -22.58 -10.25 38.80
N ALA A 120 -23.74 -10.86 38.56
CA ALA A 120 -24.78 -10.94 39.58
C ALA A 120 -24.52 -12.20 40.43
N GLY A 121 -24.39 -12.02 41.74
CA GLY A 121 -23.93 -13.10 42.63
C GLY A 121 -24.93 -14.26 42.76
N GLY A 122 -24.43 -15.47 42.50
CA GLY A 122 -25.02 -16.75 42.89
C GLY A 122 -24.92 -17.79 41.78
N ASP A 123 -24.18 -18.90 42.00
CA ASP A 123 -24.13 -20.19 41.24
C ASP A 123 -24.28 -20.19 39.68
N GLU A 124 -24.10 -19.04 39.03
CA GLU A 124 -24.09 -18.77 37.57
C GLU A 124 -22.73 -19.10 36.92
N SER A 125 -21.96 -20.03 37.51
CA SER A 125 -20.60 -20.33 37.06
C SER A 125 -20.54 -21.08 35.72
N VAL A 126 -21.63 -21.72 35.31
CA VAL A 126 -21.70 -22.58 34.12
C VAL A 126 -22.34 -21.86 32.94
N LEU A 127 -21.67 -21.88 31.78
CA LEU A 127 -22.11 -21.20 30.56
C LEU A 127 -23.47 -21.74 30.07
N GLY A 128 -24.32 -20.86 29.54
CA GLY A 128 -25.59 -21.26 28.90
C GLY A 128 -26.83 -21.27 29.79
N ARG A 129 -26.68 -21.27 31.12
CA ARG A 129 -27.78 -20.97 32.05
C ARG A 129 -28.39 -19.60 31.78
N GLY A 130 -29.70 -19.47 31.91
CA GLY A 130 -30.49 -18.29 31.60
C GLY A 130 -30.89 -18.17 30.13
N THR A 131 -30.48 -19.12 29.28
CA THR A 131 -30.89 -19.15 27.87
C THR A 131 -32.33 -19.64 27.74
N PRO A 132 -33.26 -18.84 27.19
CA PRO A 132 -34.66 -19.27 27.05
C PRO A 132 -34.81 -20.39 26.03
N PHE A 133 -35.65 -21.38 26.34
CA PHE A 133 -35.87 -22.57 25.51
C PHE A 133 -36.25 -22.23 24.06
N GLU A 134 -37.17 -21.29 23.83
CA GLU A 134 -37.66 -20.96 22.49
C GLU A 134 -36.55 -20.43 21.59
N ARG A 135 -35.61 -19.66 22.15
CA ARG A 135 -34.48 -19.07 21.41
C ARG A 135 -33.45 -20.13 21.07
N ALA A 136 -33.10 -20.99 22.03
CA ALA A 136 -32.23 -22.13 21.77
C ALA A 136 -32.83 -23.06 20.70
N LEU A 137 -34.13 -23.32 20.78
CA LEU A 137 -34.86 -24.15 19.81
C LEU A 137 -34.89 -23.52 18.42
N SER A 138 -35.07 -22.21 18.31
CA SER A 138 -35.08 -21.46 17.05
C SER A 138 -33.76 -21.66 16.29
N VAL A 139 -32.62 -21.44 16.97
CA VAL A 139 -31.28 -21.67 16.41
C VAL A 139 -31.04 -23.14 16.10
N ALA A 140 -31.36 -24.04 17.03
CA ALA A 140 -31.17 -25.48 16.83
C ALA A 140 -31.99 -26.02 15.64
N ARG A 141 -33.22 -25.52 15.43
CA ARG A 141 -34.05 -25.88 14.26
C ARG A 141 -33.47 -25.38 12.96
N TRP A 142 -32.91 -24.17 12.94
CA TRP A 142 -32.21 -23.65 11.77
C TRP A 142 -30.99 -24.52 11.44
N LEU A 143 -30.17 -24.79 12.46
CA LEU A 143 -28.97 -25.63 12.37
C LEU A 143 -29.32 -27.04 11.92
N ALA A 144 -30.35 -27.68 12.48
CA ALA A 144 -30.84 -29.02 12.13
C ALA A 144 -31.69 -29.06 10.83
N GLY A 145 -31.98 -27.92 10.22
CA GLY A 145 -32.86 -27.80 9.07
C GLY A 145 -32.17 -27.94 7.71
N PRO A 146 -32.95 -27.89 6.61
CA PRO A 146 -32.40 -27.94 5.25
C PRO A 146 -31.41 -26.82 4.92
N ARG A 147 -31.54 -25.66 5.59
CA ARG A 147 -30.62 -24.52 5.41
C ARG A 147 -29.28 -24.79 6.07
N GLY A 148 -29.27 -25.18 7.34
CA GLY A 148 -28.05 -25.58 8.05
C GLY A 148 -27.33 -26.76 7.40
N ALA A 149 -28.06 -27.66 6.71
CA ALA A 149 -27.45 -28.77 5.97
C ALA A 149 -26.53 -28.33 4.81
N ARG A 150 -26.54 -27.05 4.40
CA ARG A 150 -25.59 -26.49 3.44
C ARG A 150 -24.20 -26.25 4.05
N LEU A 151 -24.08 -26.18 5.36
CA LEU A 151 -22.86 -25.83 6.10
C LEU A 151 -22.40 -27.00 6.98
N GLN A 152 -21.12 -27.36 7.00
CA GLN A 152 -20.61 -28.32 7.97
C GLN A 152 -20.44 -27.60 9.33
N THR A 153 -21.41 -27.78 10.23
CA THR A 153 -21.46 -27.04 11.50
C THR A 153 -20.78 -27.79 12.64
N VAL A 154 -19.83 -27.13 13.32
CA VAL A 154 -19.09 -27.66 14.47
C VAL A 154 -19.36 -26.78 15.70
N ALA A 155 -19.92 -27.34 16.77
CA ALA A 155 -20.02 -26.63 18.05
C ALA A 155 -18.69 -26.69 18.80
N PHE A 156 -18.07 -25.54 19.05
CA PHE A 156 -16.86 -25.43 19.86
C PHE A 156 -17.20 -24.87 21.24
N LEU A 157 -16.97 -25.69 22.27
CA LEU A 157 -17.34 -25.44 23.66
C LEU A 157 -16.06 -25.34 24.52
N PRO A 158 -15.44 -24.15 24.64
CA PRO A 158 -14.21 -24.00 25.41
C PRO A 158 -14.41 -24.13 26.92
N GLU A 159 -15.64 -23.98 27.41
CA GLU A 159 -16.04 -24.09 28.83
C GLU A 159 -17.22 -25.05 28.99
N SER A 160 -17.47 -25.50 30.23
CA SER A 160 -18.64 -26.32 30.55
C SER A 160 -19.95 -25.59 30.26
N ILE A 161 -20.93 -26.30 29.67
CA ILE A 161 -22.20 -25.74 29.23
C ILE A 161 -23.40 -26.48 29.82
N ALA A 162 -24.39 -25.72 30.30
CA ALA A 162 -25.65 -26.21 30.86
C ALA A 162 -26.87 -25.43 30.37
N GLY A 163 -28.07 -25.86 30.78
CA GLY A 163 -29.33 -25.23 30.43
C GLY A 163 -29.69 -25.40 28.95
N HIS A 164 -30.62 -24.60 28.44
CA HIS A 164 -31.13 -24.79 27.08
C HIS A 164 -30.11 -24.50 25.97
N ALA A 165 -28.99 -23.84 26.27
CA ALA A 165 -27.90 -23.66 25.30
C ALA A 165 -27.33 -24.99 24.78
N VAL A 166 -27.44 -26.08 25.57
CA VAL A 166 -27.12 -27.45 25.13
C VAL A 166 -27.86 -27.84 23.85
N LEU A 167 -29.10 -27.36 23.66
CA LEU A 167 -29.91 -27.65 22.48
C LEU A 167 -29.28 -27.09 21.19
N ILE A 168 -28.59 -25.95 21.28
CA ILE A 168 -27.90 -25.33 20.15
C ILE A 168 -26.72 -26.20 19.71
N ALA A 169 -25.94 -26.70 20.68
CA ALA A 169 -24.82 -27.61 20.42
C ALA A 169 -25.31 -28.95 19.82
N LEU A 170 -26.43 -29.49 20.31
CA LEU A 170 -27.09 -30.67 19.73
C LEU A 170 -27.60 -30.44 18.30
N GLY A 171 -27.84 -29.19 17.91
CA GLY A 171 -28.22 -28.83 16.55
C GLY A 171 -27.07 -28.85 15.53
N CYS A 172 -25.81 -28.89 16.01
CA CYS A 172 -24.62 -28.98 15.16
C CYS A 172 -24.34 -30.43 14.72
N GLU A 173 -23.49 -30.61 13.71
CA GLU A 173 -23.12 -31.95 13.19
C GLU A 173 -21.99 -32.58 14.01
N GLU A 174 -21.11 -31.75 14.55
CA GLU A 174 -19.97 -32.17 15.34
C GLU A 174 -19.84 -31.28 16.58
N ILE A 175 -19.30 -31.83 17.65
CA ILE A 175 -19.01 -31.11 18.89
C ILE A 175 -17.52 -31.28 19.20
N ALA A 176 -16.87 -30.19 19.58
CA ALA A 176 -15.49 -30.11 20.03
C ALA A 176 -15.43 -29.39 21.37
N MET A 177 -14.80 -30.03 22.37
CA MET A 177 -14.69 -29.47 23.73
C MET A 177 -13.43 -30.01 24.47
N PRO A 178 -12.95 -29.34 25.53
CA PRO A 178 -11.92 -29.87 26.41
C PRO A 178 -12.33 -31.20 27.06
N LEU A 179 -11.35 -32.03 27.44
CA LEU A 179 -11.63 -33.32 28.09
C LEU A 179 -12.16 -33.16 29.53
N ASP A 180 -11.84 -32.05 30.19
CA ASP A 180 -12.24 -31.70 31.56
C ASP A 180 -13.51 -30.83 31.62
N ALA A 181 -13.94 -30.26 30.49
CA ALA A 181 -15.21 -29.54 30.39
C ALA A 181 -16.40 -30.51 30.50
N GLU A 182 -17.53 -29.99 30.98
CA GLU A 182 -18.75 -30.75 31.25
C GLU A 182 -19.91 -30.27 30.37
N PHE A 183 -20.76 -31.20 29.92
CA PHE A 183 -21.86 -30.96 28.99
C PHE A 183 -23.12 -31.69 29.44
N GLY A 184 -24.23 -30.98 29.57
CA GLY A 184 -25.52 -31.57 29.95
C GLY A 184 -26.38 -30.65 30.80
N GLN A 185 -27.11 -31.20 31.78
CA GLN A 185 -28.00 -30.43 32.68
C GLN A 185 -28.91 -29.46 31.90
N ALA A 186 -29.46 -29.92 30.78
CA ALA A 186 -30.25 -29.12 29.86
C ALA A 186 -31.56 -28.63 30.49
N GLY A 187 -32.17 -29.43 31.37
CA GLY A 187 -33.41 -29.11 32.08
C GLY A 187 -33.23 -28.51 33.48
N ILE A 188 -32.04 -28.00 33.83
CA ILE A 188 -31.75 -27.56 35.20
C ILE A 188 -32.60 -26.37 35.67
N GLU A 189 -33.14 -25.60 34.74
CA GLU A 189 -33.96 -24.40 35.00
C GLU A 189 -35.46 -24.71 34.92
N GLU A 190 -35.82 -25.93 34.52
CA GLU A 190 -37.20 -26.36 34.36
C GLU A 190 -37.76 -26.88 35.69
N VAL A 191 -38.79 -26.22 36.20
CA VAL A 191 -39.51 -26.69 37.41
C VAL A 191 -40.41 -27.87 37.07
N THR A 192 -41.01 -27.86 35.88
CA THR A 192 -41.84 -28.94 35.35
C THR A 192 -41.59 -29.08 33.85
N LEU A 193 -41.13 -30.25 33.42
CA LEU A 193 -40.81 -30.47 32.01
C LEU A 193 -42.08 -30.70 31.18
N ASP A 194 -42.36 -29.81 30.23
CA ASP A 194 -43.44 -30.02 29.26
C ASP A 194 -43.06 -31.09 28.22
N THR A 195 -44.07 -31.85 27.80
CA THR A 195 -44.01 -32.79 26.68
C THR A 195 -43.49 -32.14 25.38
N THR A 196 -43.82 -30.87 25.14
CA THR A 196 -43.35 -30.12 23.97
C THR A 196 -41.83 -29.92 24.00
N VAL A 197 -41.29 -29.52 25.15
CA VAL A 197 -39.84 -29.33 25.34
C VAL A 197 -39.12 -30.66 25.12
N ARG A 198 -39.62 -31.74 25.73
CA ARG A 198 -39.07 -33.09 25.57
C ARG A 198 -39.02 -33.53 24.10
N GLN A 199 -40.12 -33.39 23.37
CA GLN A 199 -40.17 -33.79 21.96
C GLN A 199 -39.25 -32.93 21.09
N ALA A 200 -39.12 -31.64 21.37
CA ALA A 200 -38.23 -30.76 20.62
C ALA A 200 -36.75 -31.19 20.72
N TYR A 201 -36.28 -31.59 21.90
CA TYR A 201 -34.92 -32.12 22.08
C TYR A 201 -34.69 -33.40 21.28
N LEU A 202 -35.65 -34.34 21.33
CA LEU A 202 -35.59 -35.59 20.57
C LEU A 202 -35.60 -35.35 19.06
N ASP A 203 -36.43 -34.43 18.59
CA ASP A 203 -36.53 -34.04 17.18
C ASP A 203 -35.22 -33.46 16.65
N ILE A 204 -34.53 -32.61 17.43
CA ILE A 204 -33.23 -32.05 17.03
C ILE A 204 -32.16 -33.15 17.01
N ALA A 205 -32.07 -33.96 18.08
CA ALA A 205 -31.07 -35.01 18.19
C ALA A 205 -31.17 -36.06 17.06
N SER A 206 -32.39 -36.39 16.62
CA SER A 206 -32.61 -37.35 15.55
C SER A 206 -32.23 -36.83 14.15
N ARG A 207 -32.29 -35.52 13.91
CA ARG A 207 -32.03 -34.92 12.58
C ARG A 207 -30.56 -34.82 12.21
N ARG A 208 -29.67 -34.66 13.20
CA ARG A 208 -28.24 -34.36 12.98
C ARG A 208 -27.30 -35.55 13.17
N GLY A 209 -27.83 -36.78 13.07
CA GLY A 209 -27.02 -37.99 12.85
C GLY A 209 -26.66 -38.80 14.10
N ASN A 210 -27.45 -38.75 15.18
CA ASN A 210 -27.26 -39.58 16.40
C ASN A 210 -25.88 -39.41 17.07
N VAL A 211 -25.26 -38.22 16.98
CA VAL A 211 -23.99 -37.93 17.67
C VAL A 211 -24.10 -38.21 19.16
N ILE A 212 -25.19 -37.76 19.79
CA ILE A 212 -25.56 -38.09 21.16
C ILE A 212 -26.86 -38.92 21.12
N PRO A 213 -26.89 -40.12 21.75
CA PRO A 213 -28.09 -40.96 21.79
C PRO A 213 -29.29 -40.25 22.41
N ALA A 214 -30.49 -40.50 21.87
CA ALA A 214 -31.74 -39.93 22.39
C ALA A 214 -31.94 -40.17 23.90
N ALA A 215 -31.56 -41.35 24.40
CA ALA A 215 -31.63 -41.66 25.83
C ALA A 215 -30.72 -40.76 26.67
N ALA A 216 -29.52 -40.44 26.17
CA ALA A 216 -28.60 -39.54 26.84
C ALA A 216 -29.14 -38.10 26.85
N VAL A 217 -29.70 -37.64 25.73
CA VAL A 217 -30.37 -36.33 25.64
C VAL A 217 -31.53 -36.23 26.64
N LEU A 218 -32.36 -37.28 26.76
CA LEU A 218 -33.43 -37.33 27.76
C LEU A 218 -32.88 -37.26 29.18
N SER A 219 -31.80 -37.99 29.49
CA SER A 219 -31.19 -37.92 30.82
C SER A 219 -30.64 -36.54 31.18
N MET A 220 -30.17 -35.76 30.20
CA MET A 220 -29.75 -34.38 30.41
C MET A 220 -30.92 -33.43 30.69
N LEU A 221 -32.13 -33.79 30.26
CA LEU A 221 -33.32 -32.95 30.30
C LEU A 221 -34.25 -33.31 31.46
N ASP A 222 -34.40 -34.59 31.78
CA ASP A 222 -35.35 -35.10 32.77
C ASP A 222 -34.65 -35.98 33.81
N PRO A 223 -34.64 -35.57 35.10
CA PRO A 223 -33.97 -36.34 36.15
C PRO A 223 -34.67 -37.67 36.47
N THR A 224 -35.90 -37.87 36.01
CA THR A 224 -36.66 -39.13 36.16
C THR A 224 -36.30 -40.19 35.11
N GLU A 225 -35.52 -39.82 34.10
CA GLU A 225 -35.06 -40.69 33.01
C GLU A 225 -33.53 -40.90 33.07
N PRO A 226 -33.00 -41.58 34.10
CA PRO A 226 -31.57 -41.83 34.22
C PRO A 226 -31.06 -42.72 33.08
N LEU A 227 -29.79 -42.53 32.74
CA LEU A 227 -29.12 -43.21 31.63
C LEU A 227 -28.39 -44.46 32.09
N THR A 228 -28.63 -45.56 31.37
CA THR A 228 -27.92 -46.82 31.53
C THR A 228 -27.26 -47.23 30.20
N ARG A 229 -25.99 -47.59 30.26
CA ARG A 229 -25.26 -48.23 29.16
C ARG A 229 -25.44 -49.74 29.24
N ILE A 230 -25.84 -50.34 28.13
CA ILE A 230 -25.97 -51.78 27.96
C ILE A 230 -24.89 -52.25 26.99
N ASP A 231 -23.97 -53.06 27.50
CA ASP A 231 -22.95 -53.73 26.71
C ASP A 231 -23.46 -55.15 26.39
N HIS A 232 -23.94 -55.36 25.16
CA HIS A 232 -24.41 -56.66 24.69
C HIS A 232 -23.24 -57.63 24.48
N THR A 233 -23.49 -58.94 24.64
CA THR A 233 -22.44 -59.96 24.44
C THR A 233 -21.87 -60.02 23.02
N ASP A 234 -22.58 -59.47 22.02
CA ASP A 234 -22.15 -59.36 20.63
C ASP A 234 -21.24 -58.14 20.36
N GLY A 235 -20.93 -57.36 21.40
CA GLY A 235 -20.12 -56.14 21.33
C GLY A 235 -20.90 -54.87 20.96
N LYS A 236 -22.23 -54.97 20.78
CA LYS A 236 -23.07 -53.79 20.54
C LYS A 236 -23.27 -53.02 21.85
N ILE A 237 -23.03 -51.71 21.80
CA ILE A 237 -23.32 -50.79 22.91
C ILE A 237 -24.64 -50.10 22.63
N GLU A 238 -25.53 -50.11 23.62
CA GLU A 238 -26.82 -49.43 23.57
C GLU A 238 -26.97 -48.52 24.80
N TYR A 239 -27.63 -47.39 24.61
CA TYR A 239 -27.94 -46.45 25.69
C TYR A 239 -29.45 -46.37 25.85
N VAL A 240 -29.95 -46.64 27.05
CA VAL A 240 -31.40 -46.66 27.34
C VAL A 240 -31.72 -45.86 28.59
N THR A 241 -32.94 -45.34 28.66
CA THR A 241 -33.46 -44.73 29.89
C THR A 241 -34.07 -45.78 30.82
N ALA A 242 -34.29 -45.44 32.09
CA ALA A 242 -34.95 -46.36 33.04
C ALA A 242 -36.33 -46.83 32.58
N SER A 243 -37.13 -45.95 31.97
CA SER A 243 -38.44 -46.30 31.41
C SER A 243 -38.31 -47.34 30.30
N GLN A 244 -37.37 -47.14 29.37
CA GLN A 244 -37.09 -48.06 28.28
C GLN A 244 -36.54 -49.41 28.75
N LEU A 245 -35.81 -49.44 29.87
CA LEU A 245 -35.30 -50.66 30.48
C LEU A 245 -36.39 -51.44 31.20
N ALA A 246 -37.35 -50.76 31.84
CA ALA A 246 -38.46 -51.40 32.55
C ALA A 246 -39.38 -52.20 31.62
N ASP A 247 -39.52 -51.77 30.37
CA ASP A 247 -40.32 -52.44 29.35
C ASP A 247 -39.63 -53.67 28.73
N ARG A 248 -38.36 -53.97 29.09
CA ARG A 248 -37.59 -55.09 28.52
C ARG A 248 -37.63 -56.35 29.42
N GLU A 249 -37.86 -57.51 28.78
CA GLU A 249 -37.76 -58.81 29.45
C GLU A 249 -36.29 -59.09 29.84
N ARG A 250 -35.99 -59.13 31.15
CA ARG A 250 -34.68 -59.50 31.67
C ARG A 250 -34.38 -60.98 31.45
N LYS A 251 -33.61 -61.31 30.43
CA LYS A 251 -32.99 -62.64 30.29
C LYS A 251 -31.62 -62.64 30.96
N ALA A 252 -31.44 -63.54 31.93
CA ALA A 252 -30.21 -63.61 32.71
C ALA A 252 -29.00 -63.93 31.80
N GLY A 253 -28.03 -63.01 31.73
CA GLY A 253 -26.73 -63.22 31.08
C GLY A 253 -26.56 -62.66 29.66
N GLU A 254 -27.52 -61.92 29.10
CA GLU A 254 -27.43 -61.39 27.72
C GLU A 254 -26.59 -60.10 27.58
N TRP A 255 -26.45 -59.29 28.65
CA TRP A 255 -25.70 -58.03 28.59
C TRP A 255 -25.20 -57.56 29.96
N LYS A 256 -24.23 -56.64 29.96
CA LYS A 256 -23.73 -55.95 31.15
C LYS A 256 -24.33 -54.54 31.21
N GLU A 257 -24.90 -54.18 32.35
CA GLU A 257 -25.48 -52.85 32.58
C GLU A 257 -24.51 -51.99 33.40
N GLU A 258 -24.27 -50.76 32.96
CA GLU A 258 -23.53 -49.73 33.69
C GLU A 258 -24.40 -48.48 33.77
N GLN A 259 -24.85 -48.14 34.98
CA GLN A 259 -25.61 -46.91 35.18
C GLN A 259 -24.68 -45.71 35.08
N LEU A 260 -24.90 -44.86 34.08
CA LEU A 260 -24.06 -43.69 33.81
C LEU A 260 -24.59 -42.46 34.53
N VAL A 261 -25.92 -42.29 34.60
CA VAL A 261 -26.55 -41.20 35.34
C VAL A 261 -27.39 -41.78 36.47
N PRO A 262 -27.15 -41.38 37.73
CA PRO A 262 -27.94 -41.83 38.87
C PRO A 262 -29.40 -41.38 38.78
N ASN A 263 -30.28 -42.07 39.51
CA ASN A 263 -31.69 -41.69 39.59
C ASN A 263 -31.84 -40.28 40.19
N ASN A 264 -32.80 -39.51 39.67
CA ASN A 264 -33.12 -38.16 40.15
C ASN A 264 -31.95 -37.16 40.02
N GLN A 265 -31.08 -37.38 39.05
CA GLN A 265 -30.00 -36.47 38.65
C GLN A 265 -30.09 -36.23 37.14
N LEU A 266 -29.77 -35.00 36.73
CA LEU A 266 -29.61 -34.67 35.32
C LEU A 266 -28.25 -35.16 34.82
N GLY A 267 -28.22 -35.68 33.60
CA GLY A 267 -27.01 -36.10 32.92
C GLY A 267 -26.01 -34.94 32.83
N TRP A 268 -24.79 -35.18 33.30
CA TRP A 268 -23.71 -34.22 33.36
C TRP A 268 -22.42 -34.94 33.01
N PHE A 269 -21.98 -34.81 31.76
CA PHE A 269 -20.96 -35.68 31.18
C PHE A 269 -19.68 -34.91 30.94
N ARG A 270 -18.53 -35.50 31.30
CA ARG A 270 -17.22 -34.91 31.02
C ARG A 270 -16.78 -35.17 29.59
N GLY A 271 -16.04 -34.24 29.01
CA GLY A 271 -15.48 -34.37 27.65
C GLY A 271 -14.68 -35.67 27.46
N GLN A 272 -13.97 -36.14 28.49
CA GLN A 272 -13.28 -37.44 28.49
C GLN A 272 -14.23 -38.63 28.29
N GLU A 273 -15.39 -38.63 28.96
CA GLU A 273 -16.41 -39.69 28.85
C GLU A 273 -17.03 -39.65 27.46
N LEU A 274 -17.47 -38.46 27.05
CA LEU A 274 -18.07 -38.22 25.74
C LEU A 274 -17.13 -38.62 24.59
N ARG A 275 -15.83 -38.34 24.73
CA ARG A 275 -14.81 -38.74 23.74
C ARG A 275 -14.64 -40.25 23.68
N SER A 276 -14.65 -40.92 24.84
CA SER A 276 -14.52 -42.38 24.92
C SER A 276 -15.70 -43.12 24.26
N TRP A 277 -16.91 -42.54 24.36
CA TRP A 277 -18.13 -43.05 23.74
C TRP A 277 -18.32 -42.57 22.30
N ARG A 278 -17.41 -41.75 21.77
CA ARG A 278 -17.48 -41.12 20.44
C ARG A 278 -18.72 -40.23 20.24
N TRP A 279 -19.22 -39.64 21.32
CA TRP A 279 -20.30 -38.65 21.28
C TRP A 279 -19.81 -37.23 20.93
N ILE A 280 -18.50 -36.99 21.00
CA ILE A 280 -17.89 -35.76 20.49
C ILE A 280 -16.80 -36.10 19.48
N ALA A 281 -16.70 -35.27 18.43
CA ALA A 281 -15.83 -35.51 17.29
C ALA A 281 -14.37 -35.19 17.61
N TYR A 282 -14.12 -34.21 18.48
CA TYR A 282 -12.79 -33.68 18.76
C TYR A 282 -12.62 -33.27 20.22
N ALA A 283 -11.39 -33.37 20.72
CA ALA A 283 -10.98 -32.76 21.97
C ALA A 283 -10.14 -31.52 21.63
N ALA A 284 -10.61 -30.34 22.04
CA ALA A 284 -9.94 -29.08 21.77
C ALA A 284 -10.28 -28.07 22.87
N SER A 285 -9.25 -27.43 23.43
CA SER A 285 -9.42 -26.38 24.45
C SER A 285 -9.33 -24.96 23.89
N ASP A 286 -8.71 -24.80 22.74
CA ASP A 286 -8.50 -23.53 22.09
C ASP A 286 -8.66 -23.65 20.56
N ARG A 287 -8.67 -22.51 19.88
CA ARG A 287 -8.86 -22.44 18.42
C ARG A 287 -7.71 -23.08 17.64
N GLU A 288 -6.50 -23.17 18.20
CA GLU A 288 -5.36 -23.84 17.55
C GLU A 288 -5.56 -25.36 17.56
N GLN A 289 -5.87 -25.93 18.72
CA GLN A 289 -6.19 -27.34 18.87
C GLN A 289 -7.39 -27.74 18.02
N LEU A 290 -8.39 -26.86 17.92
CA LEU A 290 -9.54 -27.07 17.04
C LEU A 290 -9.12 -27.09 15.57
N ALA A 291 -8.24 -26.18 15.15
CA ALA A 291 -7.71 -26.16 13.78
C ALA A 291 -6.98 -27.46 13.44
N ILE A 292 -6.18 -27.99 14.36
CA ILE A 292 -5.51 -29.29 14.22
C ILE A 292 -6.55 -30.40 14.06
N ALA A 293 -7.56 -30.41 14.93
CA ALA A 293 -8.59 -31.44 14.94
C ALA A 293 -9.42 -31.47 13.64
N LEU A 294 -9.73 -30.29 13.11
CA LEU A 294 -10.48 -30.10 11.86
C LEU A 294 -9.61 -30.09 10.60
N ARG A 295 -8.28 -30.22 10.74
CA ARG A 295 -7.29 -30.13 9.64
C ARG A 295 -7.41 -28.82 8.85
N LEU A 296 -7.56 -27.72 9.56
CA LEU A 296 -7.61 -26.38 8.97
C LEU A 296 -6.19 -25.85 8.77
N THR A 297 -5.97 -25.07 7.71
CA THR A 297 -4.67 -24.42 7.48
C THR A 297 -4.35 -23.36 8.52
N LYS A 298 -5.39 -22.69 9.03
CA LYS A 298 -5.30 -21.61 10.01
C LYS A 298 -6.41 -21.76 11.06
N PRO A 299 -6.20 -21.26 12.29
CA PRO A 299 -7.27 -21.15 13.27
C PRO A 299 -8.49 -20.41 12.72
N PRO A 300 -9.72 -20.84 13.07
CA PRO A 300 -10.93 -20.19 12.61
C PRO A 300 -11.03 -18.77 13.19
N ILE A 301 -11.37 -17.80 12.34
CA ILE A 301 -11.48 -16.36 12.69
C ILE A 301 -12.94 -15.95 12.63
N GLU A 302 -13.35 -15.11 13.59
CA GLU A 302 -14.71 -14.57 13.64
C GLU A 302 -15.00 -13.74 12.40
N GLN A 303 -16.00 -14.17 11.63
CA GLN A 303 -16.35 -13.46 10.40
C GLN A 303 -17.51 -12.49 10.63
N PRO A 304 -17.38 -11.24 10.14
CA PRO A 304 -18.46 -10.29 10.21
C PRO A 304 -19.66 -10.80 9.42
N THR A 305 -20.83 -10.68 10.04
CA THR A 305 -22.02 -11.35 9.59
C THR A 305 -23.23 -10.47 9.88
N PHE A 306 -23.92 -10.02 8.82
CA PHE A 306 -24.98 -9.03 8.90
C PHE A 306 -26.15 -9.41 8.00
N ASP A 307 -27.38 -9.38 8.56
CA ASP A 307 -28.61 -9.37 7.78
C ASP A 307 -29.10 -7.93 7.54
N GLY A 308 -29.70 -7.70 6.38
CA GLY A 308 -30.29 -6.42 5.96
C GLY A 308 -29.49 -5.73 4.85
N PRO A 309 -30.02 -4.64 4.28
CA PRO A 309 -29.29 -3.84 3.30
C PRO A 309 -27.98 -3.37 3.93
N ARG A 310 -26.86 -3.65 3.27
CA ARG A 310 -25.54 -3.22 3.73
C ARG A 310 -25.50 -1.69 3.72
N VAL A 311 -25.40 -1.08 4.90
CA VAL A 311 -25.21 0.36 5.02
C VAL A 311 -23.71 0.61 5.04
N VAL A 312 -23.26 1.28 3.98
CA VAL A 312 -21.84 1.42 3.69
C VAL A 312 -21.28 2.71 4.27
N VAL A 313 -20.11 2.59 4.87
CA VAL A 313 -19.17 3.68 5.07
C VAL A 313 -18.06 3.53 4.05
N ARG A 314 -17.97 4.47 3.10
CA ARG A 314 -16.88 4.51 2.13
C ARG A 314 -15.81 5.47 2.62
N THR A 315 -14.56 5.02 2.60
CA THR A 315 -13.38 5.86 2.82
C THR A 315 -12.39 5.65 1.68
N GLN A 316 -11.53 6.63 1.45
CA GLN A 316 -10.49 6.54 0.45
C GLN A 316 -9.18 7.05 1.06
N LEU A 317 -8.11 6.30 0.87
CA LEU A 317 -6.77 6.68 1.27
C LEU A 317 -5.88 6.64 0.03
N SER A 318 -5.46 7.83 -0.41
CA SER A 318 -4.63 7.99 -1.60
C SER A 318 -3.45 8.92 -1.36
N GLY A 319 -2.33 8.65 -2.03
CA GLY A 319 -1.09 9.42 -1.84
C GLY A 319 -0.32 9.01 -0.58
N ILE A 320 0.66 9.82 -0.18
CA ILE A 320 1.56 9.50 0.94
C ILE A 320 0.78 9.48 2.26
N LEU A 321 0.98 8.42 3.05
CA LEU A 321 0.31 8.24 4.32
C LEU A 321 0.95 9.13 5.39
N SER A 322 0.21 10.15 5.83
CA SER A 322 0.64 11.13 6.83
C SER A 322 -0.23 11.00 8.10
N PRO A 323 0.23 11.48 9.26
CA PRO A 323 -0.56 11.48 10.49
C PRO A 323 -1.92 12.18 10.32
N ARG A 324 -1.96 13.25 9.51
CA ARG A 324 -3.19 14.00 9.22
C ARG A 324 -4.20 13.17 8.44
N HIS A 325 -3.74 12.38 7.48
CA HIS A 325 -4.59 11.46 6.71
C HIS A 325 -5.19 10.37 7.61
N VAL A 326 -4.37 9.78 8.49
CA VAL A 326 -4.82 8.75 9.43
C VAL A 326 -5.80 9.30 10.45
N ASP A 327 -5.49 10.40 11.13
CA ASP A 327 -6.40 11.04 12.09
C ASP A 327 -7.76 11.38 11.48
N ARG A 328 -7.75 11.80 10.20
CA ARG A 328 -8.98 12.08 9.47
C ARG A 328 -9.78 10.82 9.18
N MET A 329 -9.11 9.76 8.71
CA MET A 329 -9.76 8.49 8.39
C MET A 329 -10.34 7.85 9.65
N LEU A 330 -9.60 7.86 10.77
CA LEU A 330 -10.08 7.38 12.07
C LEU A 330 -11.34 8.13 12.50
N ARG A 331 -11.33 9.47 12.51
CA ARG A 331 -12.52 10.26 12.84
C ARG A 331 -13.70 9.98 11.93
N ALA A 332 -13.46 9.80 10.62
CA ALA A 332 -14.51 9.46 9.67
C ALA A 332 -15.10 8.09 9.97
N LEU A 333 -14.27 7.08 10.22
CA LEU A 333 -14.71 5.74 10.59
C LEU A 333 -15.48 5.74 11.90
N GLU A 334 -14.98 6.41 12.94
CA GLU A 334 -15.67 6.56 14.23
C GLU A 334 -17.06 7.19 14.06
N GLN A 335 -17.17 8.27 13.27
CA GLN A 335 -18.45 8.92 12.99
C GLN A 335 -19.40 8.05 12.15
N GLY A 336 -18.86 7.32 11.18
CA GLY A 336 -19.63 6.44 10.30
C GLY A 336 -20.13 5.17 11.00
N LEU A 337 -19.35 4.67 11.96
CA LEU A 337 -19.65 3.46 12.74
C LEU A 337 -20.44 3.75 14.02
N ALA A 338 -20.52 5.01 14.45
CA ALA A 338 -21.30 5.43 15.61
C ALA A 338 -22.80 5.08 15.45
N ASP A 339 -23.44 4.71 16.55
CA ASP A 339 -24.87 4.38 16.65
C ASP A 339 -25.35 3.24 15.73
N GLY A 340 -24.44 2.38 15.24
CA GLY A 340 -24.80 1.30 14.31
C GLY A 340 -25.24 1.80 12.94
N LYS A 341 -24.81 3.00 12.53
CA LYS A 341 -25.16 3.62 11.25
C LYS A 341 -24.64 2.88 10.03
N ALA A 342 -23.59 2.07 10.18
CA ALA A 342 -23.01 1.30 9.10
C ALA A 342 -22.55 -0.07 9.58
N ASN A 343 -22.72 -1.07 8.71
CA ASN A 343 -22.32 -2.46 8.93
C ASN A 343 -21.35 -2.98 7.85
N LEU A 344 -20.92 -2.10 6.95
CA LEU A 344 -19.91 -2.38 5.93
C LEU A 344 -19.01 -1.16 5.76
N VAL A 345 -17.71 -1.32 5.97
CA VAL A 345 -16.68 -0.33 5.68
C VAL A 345 -15.99 -0.74 4.39
N LEU A 346 -16.07 0.11 3.37
CA LEU A 346 -15.33 -0.05 2.12
C LEU A 346 -14.20 0.97 2.06
N ILE A 347 -12.98 0.48 2.08
CA ILE A 347 -11.76 1.28 2.03
C ILE A 347 -11.17 1.16 0.64
N GLU A 348 -11.09 2.27 -0.08
CA GLU A 348 -10.33 2.34 -1.32
C GLU A 348 -8.89 2.80 -1.04
N LEU A 349 -7.94 1.91 -1.32
CA LEU A 349 -6.54 2.10 -0.97
C LEU A 349 -5.68 2.28 -2.24
N ASP A 350 -4.95 3.40 -2.29
CA ASP A 350 -4.01 3.71 -3.37
C ASP A 350 -2.84 4.56 -2.84
N THR A 351 -1.91 3.91 -2.15
CA THR A 351 -0.86 4.61 -1.42
C THR A 351 0.48 3.88 -1.53
N PRO A 352 1.59 4.63 -1.67
CA PRO A 352 2.94 4.09 -1.57
C PRO A 352 3.38 3.85 -0.12
N GLY A 353 2.53 4.12 0.89
CA GLY A 353 2.91 4.12 2.30
C GLY A 353 3.39 5.49 2.78
N GLY A 354 4.14 5.55 3.88
CA GLY A 354 4.77 6.79 4.34
C GLY A 354 5.28 6.77 5.78
N ASN A 355 4.48 6.27 6.72
CA ASN A 355 4.85 6.26 8.13
C ASN A 355 4.37 4.96 8.79
N LEU A 356 5.32 4.09 9.14
CA LEU A 356 5.05 2.78 9.74
C LEU A 356 4.19 2.87 11.02
N GLY A 357 4.45 3.85 11.89
CA GLY A 357 3.71 4.01 13.14
C GLY A 357 2.24 4.39 12.91
N GLU A 358 1.98 5.33 12.02
CA GLU A 358 0.60 5.73 11.67
C GLU A 358 -0.14 4.63 10.89
N SER A 359 0.56 3.92 10.02
CA SER A 359 0.02 2.74 9.32
C SER A 359 -0.36 1.62 10.29
N LEU A 360 0.49 1.32 11.28
CA LEU A 360 0.19 0.35 12.36
C LEU A 360 -1.01 0.81 13.19
N ARG A 361 -1.06 2.10 13.57
CA ARG A 361 -2.18 2.66 14.33
C ARG A 361 -3.51 2.52 13.59
N LEU A 362 -3.54 2.83 12.29
CA LEU A 362 -4.73 2.65 11.46
C LEU A 362 -5.08 1.17 11.30
N ALA A 363 -4.09 0.32 11.02
CA ALA A 363 -4.28 -1.11 10.86
C ALA A 363 -4.87 -1.77 12.12
N HIS A 364 -4.35 -1.42 13.31
CA HIS A 364 -4.90 -1.88 14.58
C HIS A 364 -6.36 -1.46 14.77
N TYR A 365 -6.67 -0.19 14.54
CA TYR A 365 -8.05 0.29 14.63
C TYR A 365 -8.98 -0.52 13.71
N LEU A 366 -8.57 -0.79 12.46
CA LEU A 366 -9.37 -1.56 11.51
C LEU A 366 -9.56 -3.02 11.94
N ALA A 367 -8.50 -3.67 12.43
CA ALA A 367 -8.55 -5.06 12.88
C ALA A 367 -9.35 -5.23 14.20
N GLU A 368 -9.42 -4.18 15.02
CA GLU A 368 -10.15 -4.18 16.29
C GLU A 368 -11.64 -3.82 16.14
N ILE A 369 -12.11 -3.42 14.94
CA ILE A 369 -13.54 -3.22 14.68
C ILE A 369 -14.27 -4.56 14.92
N PRO A 370 -15.22 -4.62 15.88
CA PRO A 370 -15.93 -5.85 16.18
C PRO A 370 -16.64 -6.40 14.93
N PRO A 371 -16.57 -7.71 14.66
CA PRO A 371 -17.30 -8.35 13.55
C PRO A 371 -18.83 -8.17 13.64
N THR A 372 -19.34 -7.86 14.83
CA THR A 372 -20.76 -7.54 15.09
C THR A 372 -21.12 -6.08 14.80
N GLN A 373 -20.13 -5.21 14.60
CA GLN A 373 -20.33 -3.79 14.30
C GLN A 373 -20.25 -3.53 12.80
N ALA A 374 -19.15 -3.89 12.13
CA ALA A 374 -19.04 -3.76 10.67
C ALA A 374 -18.06 -4.76 10.05
N GLU A 375 -18.29 -5.10 8.78
CA GLU A 375 -17.34 -5.81 7.92
C GLU A 375 -16.40 -4.79 7.28
N VAL A 376 -15.10 -4.95 7.42
CA VAL A 376 -14.09 -4.06 6.83
C VAL A 376 -13.50 -4.71 5.59
N ILE A 377 -13.67 -4.05 4.44
CA ILE A 377 -13.16 -4.51 3.16
C ILE A 377 -12.21 -3.47 2.58
N CYS A 378 -11.03 -3.91 2.20
CA CYS A 378 -10.07 -3.09 1.48
C CYS A 378 -10.10 -3.45 -0.01
N TYR A 379 -10.15 -2.42 -0.86
CA TYR A 379 -9.95 -2.51 -2.30
C TYR A 379 -8.68 -1.76 -2.68
N ILE A 380 -7.67 -2.47 -3.19
CA ILE A 380 -6.45 -1.84 -3.71
C ILE A 380 -6.65 -1.47 -5.17
N ARG A 381 -6.67 -0.16 -5.46
CA ARG A 381 -6.85 0.36 -6.82
C ARG A 381 -5.58 0.21 -7.66
N ASN A 382 -4.45 0.71 -7.18
CA ASN A 382 -3.16 0.62 -7.89
C ASN A 382 -2.05 0.04 -7.00
N ALA A 383 -1.88 0.54 -5.78
CA ALA A 383 -0.87 0.00 -4.89
C ALA A 383 -1.21 0.19 -3.40
N ALA A 384 -0.73 -0.74 -2.58
CA ALA A 384 -0.62 -0.61 -1.13
C ALA A 384 0.79 -1.05 -0.73
N ARG A 385 1.78 -0.15 -0.87
CA ARG A 385 3.21 -0.49 -0.72
C ARG A 385 3.73 -0.31 0.70
N GLY A 386 4.78 -1.06 1.04
CA GLY A 386 5.45 -0.99 2.34
C GLY A 386 4.48 -1.08 3.51
N ASP A 387 4.50 -0.07 4.38
CA ASP A 387 3.65 0.04 5.56
C ASP A 387 2.14 0.10 5.25
N ALA A 388 1.73 0.56 4.07
CA ALA A 388 0.33 0.56 3.69
C ALA A 388 -0.25 -0.85 3.49
N ALA A 389 0.59 -1.85 3.23
CA ALA A 389 0.14 -3.24 3.17
C ALA A 389 -0.44 -3.71 4.50
N LEU A 390 0.01 -3.17 5.63
CA LEU A 390 -0.55 -3.50 6.95
C LEU A 390 -2.01 -3.05 7.05
N VAL A 391 -2.34 -1.87 6.54
CA VAL A 391 -3.72 -1.35 6.50
C VAL A 391 -4.61 -2.27 5.66
N ALA A 392 -4.11 -2.73 4.51
CA ALA A 392 -4.82 -3.66 3.65
C ALA A 392 -5.03 -5.04 4.31
N LEU A 393 -4.00 -5.58 4.93
CA LEU A 393 -3.99 -6.92 5.54
C LEU A 393 -4.75 -6.98 6.88
N ALA A 394 -4.94 -5.84 7.53
CA ALA A 394 -5.77 -5.71 8.73
C ALA A 394 -7.28 -5.83 8.45
N CYS A 395 -7.71 -5.64 7.20
CA CYS A 395 -9.12 -5.72 6.83
C CYS A 395 -9.61 -7.18 6.80
N ASN A 396 -10.91 -7.41 7.04
CA ASN A 396 -11.50 -8.75 7.02
C ASN A 396 -11.44 -9.40 5.63
N ALA A 397 -11.57 -8.58 4.58
CA ALA A 397 -11.45 -9.03 3.20
C ALA A 397 -10.61 -8.03 2.38
N LEU A 398 -9.74 -8.58 1.53
CA LEU A 398 -8.91 -7.81 0.63
C LEU A 398 -9.27 -8.15 -0.82
N PHE A 399 -9.53 -7.12 -1.61
CA PHE A 399 -9.72 -7.19 -3.05
C PHE A 399 -8.69 -6.31 -3.75
N MET A 400 -8.24 -6.73 -4.92
CA MET A 400 -7.22 -6.00 -5.68
C MET A 400 -7.67 -5.78 -7.11
N HIS A 401 -7.31 -4.64 -7.69
CA HIS A 401 -7.28 -4.54 -9.14
C HIS A 401 -6.27 -5.55 -9.71
N PRO A 402 -6.51 -6.20 -10.87
CA PRO A 402 -5.60 -7.21 -11.42
C PRO A 402 -4.14 -6.74 -11.61
N ASN A 403 -3.96 -5.44 -11.86
CA ASN A 403 -2.65 -4.80 -12.03
C ASN A 403 -2.12 -4.12 -10.75
N ALA A 404 -2.81 -4.29 -9.61
CA ALA A 404 -2.39 -3.66 -8.37
C ALA A 404 -1.23 -4.43 -7.71
N VAL A 405 -0.49 -3.72 -6.86
CA VAL A 405 0.64 -4.29 -6.09
C VAL A 405 0.41 -4.17 -4.60
N LEU A 406 0.66 -5.25 -3.86
CA LEU A 406 0.59 -5.32 -2.39
C LEU A 406 1.99 -5.50 -1.80
N GLY A 407 2.38 -4.60 -0.88
CA GLY A 407 3.68 -4.64 -0.21
C GLY A 407 4.87 -4.23 -1.08
N GLY A 408 6.06 -4.61 -0.65
CA GLY A 408 7.33 -4.30 -1.30
C GLY A 408 7.80 -2.86 -1.08
N PRO A 409 8.82 -2.39 -1.82
CA PRO A 409 9.40 -1.06 -1.65
C PRO A 409 8.36 0.06 -1.81
N GLY A 410 8.28 0.95 -0.80
CA GLY A 410 7.33 2.06 -0.74
C GLY A 410 8.00 3.40 -0.42
N GLU A 411 7.20 4.39 -0.05
CA GLU A 411 7.67 5.73 0.32
C GLU A 411 8.56 5.66 1.56
N ALA A 412 8.13 4.92 2.59
CA ALA A 412 8.96 4.58 3.74
C ALA A 412 9.98 3.49 3.39
N SER A 413 11.23 3.69 3.82
CA SER A 413 12.25 2.63 3.81
C SER A 413 12.24 1.92 5.15
N ILE A 414 11.66 0.73 5.18
CA ILE A 414 11.44 -0.03 6.41
C ILE A 414 12.56 -1.07 6.57
N SER A 415 13.42 -0.84 7.54
CA SER A 415 14.53 -1.76 7.83
C SER A 415 14.07 -2.94 8.69
N PRO A 416 14.78 -4.08 8.65
CA PRO A 416 14.55 -5.19 9.57
C PRO A 416 14.59 -4.78 11.05
N GLU A 417 15.48 -3.86 11.42
CA GLU A 417 15.60 -3.32 12.77
C GLU A 417 14.33 -2.57 13.22
N GLN A 418 13.74 -1.74 12.35
CA GLN A 418 12.49 -1.06 12.65
C GLN A 418 11.31 -2.04 12.83
N CYS A 419 11.27 -3.10 12.02
CA CYS A 419 10.30 -4.17 12.23
C CYS A 419 10.49 -4.84 13.60
N TRP A 420 11.75 -5.07 14.02
CA TRP A 420 12.07 -5.65 15.32
C TRP A 420 11.69 -4.75 16.49
N GLU A 421 11.93 -3.44 16.39
CA GLU A 421 11.49 -2.45 17.39
C GLU A 421 9.96 -2.44 17.55
N GLN A 422 9.21 -2.67 16.46
CA GLN A 422 7.76 -2.73 16.44
C GLN A 422 7.20 -4.16 16.58
N ARG A 423 8.02 -5.12 17.02
CA ARG A 423 7.66 -6.54 17.08
C ARG A 423 6.34 -6.82 17.79
N ALA A 424 6.17 -6.26 18.99
CA ALA A 424 4.96 -6.48 19.77
C ALA A 424 3.69 -5.98 19.03
N SER A 425 3.77 -4.83 18.36
CA SER A 425 2.68 -4.27 17.56
C SER A 425 2.37 -5.15 16.35
N ILE A 426 3.40 -5.59 15.60
CA ILE A 426 3.24 -6.44 14.41
C ILE A 426 2.65 -7.81 14.79
N GLU A 427 3.13 -8.45 15.87
CA GLU A 427 2.59 -9.72 16.39
C GLU A 427 1.15 -9.57 16.91
N SER A 428 0.84 -8.44 17.54
CA SER A 428 -0.53 -8.13 17.98
C SER A 428 -1.45 -7.94 16.78
N LEU A 429 -1.01 -7.20 15.76
CA LEU A 429 -1.76 -6.96 14.55
C LEU A 429 -2.05 -8.28 13.83
N ALA A 430 -1.02 -9.11 13.62
CA ALA A 430 -1.13 -10.44 13.01
C ALA A 430 -2.21 -11.29 13.70
N ARG A 431 -2.23 -11.31 15.04
CA ARG A 431 -3.26 -12.02 15.82
C ARG A 431 -4.65 -11.43 15.61
N SER A 432 -4.81 -10.11 15.69
CA SER A 432 -6.10 -9.44 15.53
C SER A 432 -6.68 -9.57 14.12
N SER A 433 -5.83 -9.53 13.09
CA SER A 433 -6.24 -9.68 11.68
C SER A 433 -6.32 -11.15 11.23
N GLY A 434 -5.93 -12.10 12.07
CA GLY A 434 -5.87 -13.52 11.72
C GLY A 434 -4.86 -13.85 10.60
N ARG A 435 -3.77 -13.09 10.54
CA ARG A 435 -2.66 -13.25 9.58
C ARG A 435 -1.43 -13.81 10.28
N SER A 436 -0.53 -14.45 9.54
CA SER A 436 0.76 -14.82 10.11
C SER A 436 1.70 -13.62 10.10
N VAL A 437 2.66 -13.62 11.02
CA VAL A 437 3.65 -12.53 11.13
C VAL A 437 4.45 -12.39 9.84
N GLY A 438 4.79 -13.49 9.17
CA GLY A 438 5.51 -13.45 7.90
C GLY A 438 4.74 -12.80 6.75
N GLU A 439 3.40 -12.90 6.74
CA GLU A 439 2.56 -12.22 5.73
C GLU A 439 2.71 -10.69 5.85
N LEU A 440 2.77 -10.18 7.09
CA LEU A 440 2.99 -8.77 7.36
C LEU A 440 4.43 -8.35 7.05
N LEU A 441 5.42 -9.09 7.56
CA LEU A 441 6.85 -8.76 7.41
C LEU A 441 7.30 -8.79 5.95
N GLY A 442 6.89 -9.79 5.18
CA GLY A 442 7.23 -9.87 3.76
C GLY A 442 6.74 -8.66 2.98
N CYS A 443 5.55 -8.15 3.31
CA CYS A 443 5.02 -6.95 2.67
C CYS A 443 5.74 -5.66 3.11
N LEU A 444 6.27 -5.62 4.34
CA LEU A 444 6.95 -4.47 4.92
C LEU A 444 8.38 -4.28 4.39
N SER A 445 9.16 -5.36 4.34
CA SER A 445 10.57 -5.29 4.02
C SER A 445 11.03 -6.51 3.23
N SER A 446 11.53 -6.27 2.02
CA SER A 446 12.13 -7.31 1.16
C SER A 446 13.47 -7.84 1.69
N GLU A 447 14.05 -7.19 2.70
CA GLU A 447 15.29 -7.64 3.34
C GLU A 447 15.06 -8.78 4.33
N ILE A 448 13.83 -8.99 4.79
CA ILE A 448 13.47 -10.05 5.73
C ILE A 448 13.12 -11.31 4.94
N PRO A 449 13.86 -12.42 5.08
CA PRO A 449 13.54 -13.64 4.37
C PRO A 449 12.30 -14.31 4.99
N ILE A 450 11.34 -14.69 4.15
CA ILE A 450 10.09 -15.35 4.56
C ILE A 450 10.05 -16.76 3.95
N PHE A 451 9.65 -17.73 4.76
CA PHE A 451 9.56 -19.14 4.37
C PHE A 451 8.20 -19.71 4.73
N GLU A 452 7.78 -20.76 4.01
CA GLU A 452 6.71 -21.64 4.50
C GLU A 452 7.21 -22.41 5.69
N TYR A 453 6.38 -22.51 6.71
CA TYR A 453 6.55 -23.45 7.79
C TYR A 453 5.34 -24.36 7.81
N THR A 454 5.57 -25.64 7.55
CA THR A 454 4.53 -26.66 7.51
C THR A 454 4.70 -27.59 8.70
N ALA A 455 3.65 -27.76 9.49
CA ALA A 455 3.64 -28.67 10.61
C ALA A 455 3.27 -30.10 10.14
N PHE A 456 3.63 -31.10 10.93
CA PHE A 456 3.31 -32.51 10.64
C PHE A 456 1.79 -32.79 10.58
N ASP A 457 0.98 -31.92 11.18
CA ASP A 457 -0.48 -31.98 11.18
C ASP A 457 -1.13 -31.38 9.91
N GLY A 458 -0.32 -30.80 9.01
CA GLY A 458 -0.78 -30.19 7.75
C GLY A 458 -1.10 -28.69 7.85
N ARG A 459 -0.94 -28.05 9.01
CA ARG A 459 -1.00 -26.58 9.11
C ARG A 459 0.20 -25.98 8.38
N SER A 460 0.00 -24.83 7.74
CA SER A 460 1.10 -24.03 7.21
C SER A 460 0.96 -22.56 7.57
N GLN A 461 2.10 -21.92 7.79
CA GLN A 461 2.19 -20.49 8.05
C GLN A 461 3.43 -19.89 7.39
N TRP A 462 3.37 -18.59 7.11
CA TRP A 462 4.51 -17.84 6.61
C TRP A 462 5.19 -17.12 7.76
N ASN A 463 6.51 -17.25 7.90
CA ASN A 463 7.26 -16.54 8.94
C ASN A 463 8.73 -16.35 8.55
N SER A 464 9.45 -15.55 9.35
CA SER A 464 10.89 -15.40 9.29
C SER A 464 11.57 -16.26 10.37
N PRO A 465 12.74 -16.88 10.09
CA PRO A 465 13.44 -17.72 11.07
C PRO A 465 13.76 -16.97 12.37
N GLU A 466 14.12 -15.68 12.28
CA GLU A 466 14.48 -14.84 13.43
C GLU A 466 13.28 -14.55 14.33
N TRP A 467 12.07 -14.55 13.76
CA TRP A 467 10.84 -14.28 14.50
C TRP A 467 10.25 -15.52 15.14
N LEU A 468 10.63 -16.69 14.65
CA LEU A 468 10.22 -17.97 15.19
C LEU A 468 11.02 -18.40 16.42
N VAL A 469 12.22 -17.87 16.68
CA VAL A 469 13.12 -18.39 17.72
C VAL A 469 12.48 -18.58 19.10
N ASP A 470 11.55 -17.69 19.47
CA ASP A 470 10.87 -17.70 20.77
C ASP A 470 9.57 -18.53 20.80
N ASP A 471 9.14 -19.10 19.66
CA ASP A 471 7.93 -19.91 19.59
C ASP A 471 8.19 -21.32 20.17
N PRO A 472 7.51 -21.73 21.26
CA PRO A 472 7.68 -23.05 21.85
C PRO A 472 7.29 -24.19 20.89
N GLN A 473 6.53 -23.90 19.84
CA GLN A 473 6.13 -24.85 18.80
C GLN A 473 7.11 -24.95 17.63
N VAL A 474 8.23 -24.20 17.59
CA VAL A 474 9.23 -24.22 16.48
C VAL A 474 9.61 -25.63 16.04
N ALA A 475 9.82 -26.53 17.00
CA ALA A 475 10.22 -27.91 16.74
C ALA A 475 9.19 -28.73 15.94
N GLN A 476 7.94 -28.26 15.86
CA GLN A 476 6.85 -28.90 15.12
C GLN A 476 6.82 -28.48 13.64
N TRP A 477 7.55 -27.42 13.28
CA TRP A 477 7.52 -26.83 11.96
C TRP A 477 8.69 -27.29 11.10
N THR A 478 8.41 -27.63 9.85
CA THR A 478 9.41 -27.87 8.82
C THR A 478 9.47 -26.67 7.88
N GLN A 479 10.65 -26.08 7.74
CA GLN A 479 10.88 -24.96 6.85
C GLN A 479 10.87 -25.42 5.39
N GLY A 480 10.05 -24.77 4.57
CA GLY A 480 9.95 -24.95 3.12
C GLY A 480 10.77 -23.94 2.32
N ASP A 481 10.36 -23.73 1.07
CA ASP A 481 11.03 -22.83 0.14
C ASP A 481 10.82 -21.34 0.52
N PRO A 482 11.79 -20.47 0.20
CA PRO A 482 11.64 -19.03 0.42
C PRO A 482 10.56 -18.45 -0.50
N VAL A 483 9.73 -17.56 0.07
CA VAL A 483 8.74 -16.78 -0.66
C VAL A 483 9.31 -15.39 -0.91
N SER A 484 9.35 -14.98 -2.17
CA SER A 484 9.82 -13.64 -2.53
C SER A 484 8.70 -12.61 -2.43
N PHE A 485 8.99 -11.51 -1.74
CA PHE A 485 8.19 -10.29 -1.75
C PHE A 485 8.93 -9.16 -2.48
N GLU A 486 9.95 -9.49 -3.26
CA GLU A 486 10.81 -8.55 -3.96
C GLU A 486 9.99 -7.73 -4.99
N GLY A 487 9.89 -6.41 -4.76
CA GLY A 487 9.09 -5.52 -5.60
C GLY A 487 7.59 -5.45 -5.28
N GLY A 488 7.11 -6.27 -4.33
CA GLY A 488 5.69 -6.38 -3.95
C GLY A 488 4.94 -7.47 -4.73
N LEU A 489 3.83 -7.93 -4.17
CA LEU A 489 3.01 -9.02 -4.72
C LEU A 489 2.02 -8.51 -5.76
N THR A 490 1.96 -9.19 -6.90
CA THR A 490 0.89 -9.09 -7.89
C THR A 490 -0.39 -9.76 -7.40
N PHE A 491 -1.51 -9.56 -8.10
CA PHE A 491 -2.78 -10.22 -7.78
C PHE A 491 -2.65 -11.75 -7.74
N GLU A 492 -1.98 -12.35 -8.73
CA GLU A 492 -1.85 -13.81 -8.83
C GLU A 492 -1.00 -14.37 -7.67
N GLU A 493 0.12 -13.74 -7.34
CA GLU A 493 0.97 -14.14 -6.21
C GLU A 493 0.23 -13.95 -4.86
N ALA A 494 -0.47 -12.83 -4.68
CA ALA A 494 -1.28 -12.60 -3.48
C ALA A 494 -2.43 -13.62 -3.36
N ARG A 495 -2.97 -14.13 -4.48
CA ARG A 495 -3.99 -15.17 -4.50
C ARG A 495 -3.41 -16.55 -4.16
N GLU A 496 -2.24 -16.88 -4.69
CA GLU A 496 -1.51 -18.10 -4.33
C GLU A 496 -1.21 -18.17 -2.83
N LEU A 497 -0.82 -17.04 -2.25
CA LEU A 497 -0.59 -16.89 -0.81
C LEU A 497 -1.89 -16.75 0.02
N ARG A 498 -3.07 -16.75 -0.62
CA ARG A 498 -4.39 -16.58 0.01
C ARG A 498 -4.51 -15.28 0.83
N LEU A 499 -3.83 -14.22 0.40
CA LEU A 499 -3.90 -12.89 0.99
C LEU A 499 -5.12 -12.11 0.49
N VAL A 500 -5.45 -12.27 -0.78
CA VAL A 500 -6.59 -11.63 -1.46
C VAL A 500 -7.74 -12.62 -1.63
N VAL A 501 -8.97 -12.12 -1.51
CA VAL A 501 -10.20 -12.91 -1.75
C VAL A 501 -10.41 -13.11 -3.25
N ASP A 502 -10.38 -12.03 -4.00
CA ASP A 502 -10.60 -12.03 -5.45
C ASP A 502 -10.13 -10.70 -6.08
N SER A 503 -10.13 -10.65 -7.41
CA SER A 503 -9.92 -9.42 -8.15
C SER A 503 -11.21 -8.61 -8.27
N SER A 504 -11.09 -7.29 -8.37
CA SER A 504 -12.18 -6.39 -8.76
C SER A 504 -11.65 -5.26 -9.64
N LEU A 505 -12.36 -4.90 -10.71
CA LEU A 505 -11.94 -3.79 -11.58
C LEU A 505 -12.29 -2.42 -11.01
N SER A 506 -13.24 -2.36 -10.07
CA SER A 506 -13.66 -1.11 -9.44
C SER A 506 -14.29 -1.34 -8.07
N ILE A 507 -14.32 -0.30 -7.25
CA ILE A 507 -15.02 -0.33 -5.97
C ILE A 507 -16.54 -0.42 -6.18
N GLU A 508 -17.08 0.12 -7.26
CA GLU A 508 -18.51 0.02 -7.61
C GLU A 508 -18.93 -1.42 -7.89
N GLN A 509 -18.13 -2.18 -8.66
CA GLN A 509 -18.35 -3.61 -8.86
C GLN A 509 -18.30 -4.40 -7.55
N LEU A 510 -17.38 -4.02 -6.66
CA LEU A 510 -17.29 -4.61 -5.34
C LEU A 510 -18.54 -4.30 -4.50
N GLY A 511 -19.01 -3.05 -4.49
CA GLY A 511 -20.26 -2.65 -3.84
C GLY A 511 -21.44 -3.50 -4.30
N ASN A 512 -21.59 -3.70 -5.61
CA ASN A 512 -22.64 -4.55 -6.18
C ASN A 512 -22.56 -6.01 -5.69
N ARG A 513 -21.36 -6.58 -5.56
CA ARG A 513 -21.15 -7.95 -5.03
C ARG A 513 -21.64 -8.10 -3.59
N TYR A 514 -21.60 -7.01 -2.82
CA TYR A 514 -22.10 -6.95 -1.45
C TYR A 514 -23.54 -6.42 -1.34
N GLY A 515 -24.27 -6.34 -2.45
CA GLY A 515 -25.68 -5.93 -2.48
C GLY A 515 -25.90 -4.44 -2.30
N VAL A 516 -24.91 -3.62 -2.62
CA VAL A 516 -24.96 -2.15 -2.52
C VAL A 516 -25.07 -1.55 -3.91
N GLU A 517 -26.29 -1.15 -4.30
CA GLU A 517 -26.56 -0.61 -5.64
C GLU A 517 -25.93 0.77 -5.88
N THR A 518 -25.91 1.62 -4.85
CA THR A 518 -25.31 2.95 -4.92
C THR A 518 -24.36 3.15 -3.77
N LEU A 519 -23.06 3.22 -4.08
CA LEU A 519 -22.06 3.53 -3.08
C LEU A 519 -22.22 4.96 -2.59
N PRO A 520 -22.20 5.19 -1.26
CA PRO A 520 -22.18 6.53 -0.73
C PRO A 520 -20.88 7.22 -1.15
N VAL A 521 -20.96 8.54 -1.29
CA VAL A 521 -19.78 9.37 -1.49
C VAL A 521 -18.84 9.13 -0.30
N PRO A 522 -17.52 9.00 -0.51
CA PRO A 522 -16.57 8.83 0.59
C PRO A 522 -16.83 9.88 1.68
N LEU A 523 -16.82 9.47 2.95
CA LEU A 523 -17.10 10.36 4.09
C LEU A 523 -16.29 11.66 3.95
N LYS A 524 -17.00 12.74 3.65
CA LYS A 524 -16.42 14.02 3.31
C LYS A 524 -15.89 14.70 4.55
N THR A 525 -14.64 15.14 4.50
CA THR A 525 -14.15 16.28 5.28
C THR A 525 -14.54 17.60 4.62
N ASN A 526 -14.37 18.72 5.33
CA ASN A 526 -14.72 20.07 4.86
C ASN A 526 -14.23 20.35 3.43
N ALA A 527 -15.04 21.04 2.61
CA ALA A 527 -14.70 21.35 1.22
C ALA A 527 -13.36 22.12 1.10
N THR A 528 -13.04 22.97 2.07
CA THR A 528 -11.78 23.70 2.15
C THR A 528 -10.58 22.76 2.36
N GLU A 529 -10.75 21.71 3.15
CA GLU A 529 -9.68 20.72 3.41
C GLU A 529 -9.43 19.85 2.17
N GLN A 530 -10.50 19.39 1.50
CA GLN A 530 -10.37 18.67 0.23
C GLN A 530 -9.69 19.51 -0.85
N PHE A 531 -10.00 20.82 -0.89
CA PHE A 531 -9.34 21.73 -1.81
C PHE A 531 -7.86 21.88 -1.48
N ILE A 532 -7.49 22.00 -0.20
CA ILE A 532 -6.08 22.11 0.22
C ILE A 532 -5.32 20.81 -0.11
N ASP A 533 -5.89 19.64 0.20
CA ASP A 533 -5.24 18.36 -0.07
C ASP A 533 -5.14 18.08 -1.58
N TRP A 534 -6.18 18.41 -2.34
CA TRP A 534 -6.11 18.37 -3.80
C TRP A 534 -5.03 19.32 -4.29
N LEU A 535 -4.98 20.57 -3.81
CA LEU A 535 -3.99 21.55 -4.23
C LEU A 535 -2.56 21.13 -3.87
N ALA A 536 -2.35 20.49 -2.71
CA ALA A 536 -1.07 19.98 -2.25
C ALA A 536 -0.62 18.74 -3.03
N SER A 537 -1.53 17.78 -3.24
CA SER A 537 -1.25 16.53 -3.98
C SER A 537 -0.96 16.74 -5.47
N GLN A 538 -1.40 17.85 -6.05
CA GLN A 538 -1.08 18.21 -7.44
C GLN A 538 0.35 18.78 -7.55
N LEU A 539 1.33 17.90 -7.78
CA LEU A 539 2.74 18.25 -7.97
C LEU A 539 2.95 19.40 -8.99
N TRP A 540 2.18 19.42 -10.08
CA TRP A 540 2.31 20.44 -11.13
C TRP A 540 1.99 21.86 -10.66
N ILE A 541 1.16 22.05 -9.62
CA ILE A 541 0.81 23.37 -9.08
C ILE A 541 2.00 23.96 -8.35
N SER A 542 2.69 23.17 -7.52
CA SER A 542 3.90 23.61 -6.85
C SER A 542 5.02 23.90 -7.85
N PHE A 543 5.18 23.09 -8.90
CA PHE A 543 6.09 23.40 -10.00
C PHE A 543 5.71 24.70 -10.73
N LEU A 544 4.42 24.93 -11.00
CA LEU A 544 3.95 26.15 -11.65
C LEU A 544 4.22 27.39 -10.78
N LEU A 545 3.92 27.32 -9.48
CA LEU A 545 4.20 28.39 -8.53
C LEU A 545 5.70 28.70 -8.46
N PHE A 546 6.55 27.67 -8.40
CA PHE A 546 7.99 27.86 -8.40
C PHE A 546 8.51 28.45 -9.72
N ALA A 547 8.02 27.97 -10.87
CA ALA A 547 8.39 28.46 -12.18
C ALA A 547 7.95 29.91 -12.43
N ILE A 548 6.72 30.26 -12.04
CA ILE A 548 6.21 31.64 -12.07
C ILE A 548 7.04 32.51 -11.13
N GLY A 549 7.35 32.01 -9.92
CA GLY A 549 8.18 32.69 -8.93
C GLY A 549 9.57 33.04 -9.48
N ILE A 550 10.27 32.07 -10.08
CA ILE A 550 11.58 32.30 -10.73
C ILE A 550 11.45 33.28 -11.90
N THR A 551 10.42 33.13 -12.73
CA THR A 551 10.24 34.01 -13.90
C THR A 551 9.98 35.45 -13.46
N ALA A 552 9.15 35.66 -12.44
CA ALA A 552 8.85 36.97 -11.88
C ALA A 552 10.09 37.58 -11.19
N LEU A 553 10.86 36.77 -10.45
CA LEU A 553 12.12 37.20 -9.86
C LEU A 553 13.15 37.59 -10.93
N SER A 554 13.26 36.83 -12.01
CA SER A 554 14.15 37.13 -13.13
C SER A 554 13.75 38.42 -13.87
N ALA A 555 12.45 38.69 -14.00
CA ALA A 555 11.95 39.93 -14.61
C ALA A 555 12.27 41.15 -13.73
N GLU A 556 12.13 41.02 -12.40
CA GLU A 556 12.49 42.06 -11.44
C GLU A 556 13.97 42.46 -11.58
N LEU A 557 14.88 41.48 -11.63
CA LEU A 557 16.33 41.72 -11.76
C LEU A 557 16.72 42.44 -13.06
N GLY A 558 15.89 42.34 -14.11
CA GLY A 558 16.11 43.03 -15.39
C GLY A 558 15.65 44.49 -15.42
N SER A 559 14.91 44.95 -14.41
CA SER A 559 14.40 46.32 -14.31
C SER A 559 14.96 47.05 -13.08
N PRO A 560 15.39 48.31 -13.20
CA PRO A 560 15.81 49.08 -12.04
C PRO A 560 14.61 49.43 -11.14
N GLY A 561 14.58 48.89 -9.91
CA GLY A 561 13.58 49.18 -8.88
C GLY A 561 13.00 47.92 -8.22
N VAL A 562 12.23 48.10 -7.13
CA VAL A 562 11.34 47.03 -6.62
C VAL A 562 9.95 47.22 -7.23
N GLY A 563 9.52 46.29 -8.05
CA GLY A 563 8.29 46.33 -8.83
C GLY A 563 7.28 45.23 -8.44
N PHE A 564 6.20 45.18 -9.22
CA PHE A 564 5.21 44.11 -9.16
C PHE A 564 5.81 42.69 -9.32
N PRO A 565 6.81 42.45 -10.20
CA PRO A 565 7.42 41.13 -10.34
C PRO A 565 8.07 40.60 -9.06
N GLY A 566 8.74 41.43 -8.26
CA GLY A 566 9.30 41.03 -6.97
C GLY A 566 8.25 40.58 -5.95
N ILE A 567 7.13 41.30 -5.84
CA ILE A 567 6.01 40.92 -4.95
C ILE A 567 5.37 39.61 -5.43
N LEU A 568 5.16 39.47 -6.73
CA LEU A 568 4.61 38.24 -7.32
C LEU A 568 5.51 37.04 -7.03
N ALA A 569 6.83 37.20 -7.17
CA ALA A 569 7.80 36.16 -6.82
C ALA A 569 7.69 35.75 -5.34
N ALA A 570 7.62 36.72 -4.43
CA ALA A 570 7.48 36.46 -3.00
C ALA A 570 6.18 35.70 -2.65
N ILE A 571 5.05 36.07 -3.26
CA ILE A 571 3.78 35.36 -3.08
C ILE A 571 3.86 33.93 -3.62
N CYS A 572 4.42 33.75 -4.82
CA CYS A 572 4.58 32.44 -5.43
C CYS A 572 5.47 31.50 -4.61
N PHE A 573 6.63 31.98 -4.13
CA PHE A 573 7.50 31.18 -3.27
C PHE A 573 6.86 30.93 -1.89
N GLY A 574 6.21 31.92 -1.29
CA GLY A 574 5.49 31.77 -0.04
C GLY A 574 4.40 30.69 -0.13
N LEU A 575 3.58 30.71 -1.18
CA LEU A 575 2.57 29.68 -1.43
C LEU A 575 3.17 28.31 -1.73
N PHE A 576 4.29 28.26 -2.48
CA PHE A 576 5.01 27.02 -2.75
C PHE A 576 5.46 26.36 -1.44
N PHE A 577 6.20 27.08 -0.60
CA PHE A 577 6.68 26.55 0.68
C PHE A 577 5.53 26.21 1.63
N TRP A 578 4.48 27.04 1.66
CA TRP A 578 3.31 26.76 2.47
C TRP A 578 2.60 25.47 2.07
N LEU A 579 2.40 25.22 0.77
CA LEU A 579 1.78 23.99 0.27
C LEU A 579 2.62 22.75 0.58
N ARG A 580 3.94 22.84 0.43
CA ARG A 580 4.86 21.72 0.70
C ARG A 580 5.00 21.42 2.19
N PHE A 581 4.99 22.47 3.02
CA PHE A 581 4.97 22.34 4.48
C PHE A 581 3.69 21.66 4.96
N LEU A 582 2.53 21.96 4.35
CA LEU A 582 1.26 21.30 4.69
C LEU A 582 1.26 19.80 4.39
N ASP A 583 2.01 19.39 3.37
CA ASP A 583 2.17 18.01 2.91
C ASP A 583 3.28 17.25 3.68
N GLY A 584 4.02 17.94 4.56
CA GLY A 584 5.08 17.36 5.38
C GLY A 584 6.35 16.98 4.62
N THR A 585 6.56 17.51 3.40
CA THR A 585 7.69 17.18 2.51
C THR A 585 8.91 18.09 2.67
N VAL A 586 8.76 19.24 3.35
CA VAL A 586 9.85 20.23 3.50
C VAL A 586 10.38 20.22 4.93
N GLU A 587 11.63 19.81 5.07
CA GLU A 587 12.42 19.96 6.29
C GLU A 587 13.33 21.20 6.21
N TRP A 588 14.17 21.39 7.23
CA TRP A 588 15.12 22.50 7.27
C TRP A 588 16.18 22.40 6.16
N LEU A 589 16.51 21.20 5.71
CA LEU A 589 17.55 20.97 4.70
C LEU A 589 17.18 21.62 3.37
N GLU A 590 15.96 21.42 2.89
CA GLU A 590 15.44 21.96 1.63
C GLU A 590 15.43 23.49 1.67
N VAL A 591 14.97 24.05 2.80
CA VAL A 591 14.94 25.50 3.02
C VAL A 591 16.36 26.08 2.99
N MET A 592 17.32 25.44 3.66
CA MET A 592 18.72 25.88 3.66
C MET A 592 19.38 25.76 2.30
N LEU A 593 19.11 24.68 1.55
CA LEU A 593 19.58 24.51 0.17
C LEU A 593 19.04 25.61 -0.74
N ILE A 594 17.74 25.89 -0.68
CA ILE A 594 17.13 26.91 -1.54
C ILE A 594 17.63 28.30 -1.17
N LEU A 595 17.61 28.66 0.12
CA LEU A 595 18.08 29.97 0.59
C LEU A 595 19.56 30.16 0.31
N GLY A 596 20.38 29.14 0.56
CA GLY A 596 21.81 29.14 0.23
C GLY A 596 22.05 29.30 -1.27
N GLY A 597 21.23 28.63 -2.10
CA GLY A 597 21.26 28.77 -3.55
C GLY A 597 20.97 30.21 -4.01
N VAL A 598 19.95 30.86 -3.44
CA VAL A 598 19.65 32.28 -3.70
C VAL A 598 20.82 33.17 -3.29
N VAL A 599 21.40 32.96 -2.11
CA VAL A 599 22.55 33.75 -1.63
C VAL A 599 23.76 33.59 -2.56
N CYS A 600 24.07 32.36 -3.01
CA CYS A 600 25.15 32.13 -3.99
C CYS A 600 24.90 32.88 -5.31
N LEU A 601 23.66 32.91 -5.81
CA LEU A 601 23.33 33.68 -7.00
C LEU A 601 23.49 35.20 -6.79
N LEU A 602 23.08 35.73 -5.64
CA LEU A 602 23.27 37.14 -5.31
C LEU A 602 24.76 37.51 -5.21
N VAL A 603 25.56 36.65 -4.59
CA VAL A 603 27.03 36.82 -4.51
C VAL A 603 27.64 36.87 -5.91
N GLU A 604 27.26 35.95 -6.81
CA GLU A 604 27.73 36.01 -8.19
C GLU A 604 27.31 37.32 -8.86
N ILE A 605 26.02 37.70 -8.81
CA ILE A 605 25.50 38.89 -9.51
C ILE A 605 26.13 40.20 -9.00
N PHE A 606 26.35 40.34 -7.68
CA PHE A 606 26.77 41.61 -7.08
C PHE A 606 28.26 41.71 -6.77
N LEU A 607 28.93 40.59 -6.47
CA LEU A 607 30.33 40.60 -6.01
C LEU A 607 31.31 40.10 -7.08
N LEU A 608 30.88 39.20 -7.98
CA LEU A 608 31.77 38.54 -8.94
C LEU A 608 31.36 38.85 -10.39
N PRO A 609 32.10 39.68 -11.13
CA PRO A 609 31.80 39.89 -12.55
C PRO A 609 32.11 38.63 -13.38
N GLY A 610 31.09 37.80 -13.66
CA GLY A 610 31.20 36.57 -14.45
C GLY A 610 29.99 35.64 -14.31
N PHE A 611 30.01 34.49 -15.00
CA PHE A 611 29.19 33.32 -14.64
C PHE A 611 30.16 32.24 -14.14
N GLY A 612 30.45 32.29 -12.86
CA GLY A 612 31.46 31.51 -12.17
C GLY A 612 30.89 30.33 -11.38
N VAL A 613 31.71 29.87 -10.43
CA VAL A 613 31.41 28.71 -9.58
C VAL A 613 30.17 28.96 -8.71
N PHE A 614 29.99 30.17 -8.17
CA PHE A 614 28.85 30.47 -7.30
C PHE A 614 27.52 30.47 -8.07
N GLY A 615 27.52 30.92 -9.33
CA GLY A 615 26.35 30.81 -10.21
C GLY A 615 25.89 29.36 -10.44
N VAL A 616 26.82 28.48 -10.81
CA VAL A 616 26.53 27.05 -11.05
C VAL A 616 26.14 26.33 -9.76
N THR A 617 26.87 26.56 -8.67
CA THR A 617 26.54 25.99 -7.36
C THR A 617 25.17 26.46 -6.88
N GLY A 618 24.85 27.76 -7.02
CA GLY A 618 23.56 28.31 -6.64
C GLY A 618 22.39 27.68 -7.40
N LEU A 619 22.51 27.55 -8.73
CA LEU A 619 21.52 26.83 -9.54
C LEU A 619 21.39 25.36 -9.15
N GLY A 620 22.51 24.69 -8.86
CA GLY A 620 22.51 23.30 -8.39
C GLY A 620 21.78 23.13 -7.06
N MET A 621 22.05 24.01 -6.09
CA MET A 621 21.38 24.01 -4.79
C MET A 621 19.88 24.26 -4.90
N LEU A 622 19.47 25.20 -5.78
CA LEU A 622 18.04 25.44 -6.08
C LEU A 622 17.38 24.22 -6.72
N ALA A 623 18.04 23.58 -7.70
CA ALA A 623 17.49 22.41 -8.38
C ALA A 623 17.36 21.21 -7.42
N ILE A 624 18.40 20.93 -6.63
CA ILE A 624 18.38 19.85 -5.63
C ILE A 624 17.33 20.14 -4.56
N GLY A 625 17.30 21.36 -4.01
CA GLY A 625 16.30 21.75 -3.01
C GLY A 625 14.87 21.65 -3.54
N LEU A 626 14.64 21.94 -4.83
CA LEU A 626 13.33 21.77 -5.47
C LEU A 626 12.93 20.29 -5.62
N VAL A 627 13.86 19.40 -6.02
CA VAL A 627 13.59 17.96 -6.08
C VAL A 627 13.27 17.41 -4.70
N LEU A 628 14.09 17.74 -3.71
CA LEU A 628 13.93 17.27 -2.33
C LEU A 628 12.59 17.74 -1.74
N ALA A 629 12.18 18.99 -1.98
CA ALA A 629 10.86 19.50 -1.56
C ALA A 629 9.68 18.75 -2.22
N GLY A 630 9.92 17.93 -3.24
CA GLY A 630 8.91 17.11 -3.92
C GLY A 630 8.77 15.68 -3.39
N GLN A 631 9.59 15.28 -2.42
CA GLN A 631 9.67 13.91 -1.89
C GLN A 631 9.89 13.94 -0.37
N THR A 632 9.72 12.81 0.34
CA THR A 632 9.90 12.76 1.80
C THR A 632 11.24 12.19 2.23
N PHE A 633 12.17 11.96 1.30
CA PHE A 633 13.48 11.37 1.57
C PHE A 633 14.60 12.18 0.92
N VAL A 634 15.78 12.20 1.56
CA VAL A 634 16.96 12.92 1.04
C VAL A 634 17.77 12.05 0.08
N TRP A 635 18.04 10.81 0.48
CA TRP A 635 18.81 9.85 -0.30
C TRP A 635 17.98 8.58 -0.51
N PRO A 636 17.87 8.08 -1.75
CA PRO A 636 17.05 6.91 -2.03
C PRO A 636 17.72 5.65 -1.49
N THR A 637 17.02 4.91 -0.64
CA THR A 637 17.49 3.63 -0.09
C THR A 637 16.85 2.42 -0.75
N ASN A 638 15.65 2.60 -1.33
CA ASN A 638 14.90 1.52 -1.97
C ASN A 638 14.55 1.84 -3.44
N ASP A 639 14.07 0.84 -4.17
CA ASP A 639 13.80 0.92 -5.61
C ASP A 639 12.73 1.95 -5.97
N TYR A 640 11.69 2.04 -5.13
CA TYR A 640 10.61 3.00 -5.31
C TYR A 640 11.14 4.44 -5.18
N GLN A 641 11.91 4.73 -4.14
CA GLN A 641 12.55 6.03 -3.92
C GLN A 641 13.55 6.37 -5.04
N ARG A 642 14.32 5.40 -5.53
CA ARG A 642 15.20 5.60 -6.70
C ARG A 642 14.40 6.03 -7.93
N GLY A 643 13.29 5.35 -8.21
CA GLY A 643 12.38 5.70 -9.30
C GLY A 643 11.81 7.11 -9.16
N ARG A 644 11.38 7.48 -7.95
CA ARG A 644 10.85 8.83 -7.61
C ARG A 644 11.90 9.93 -7.82
N LEU A 645 13.13 9.71 -7.36
CA LEU A 645 14.23 10.68 -7.53
C LEU A 645 14.52 10.91 -9.02
N VAL A 646 14.66 9.83 -9.80
CA VAL A 646 14.90 9.92 -11.26
C VAL A 646 13.74 10.62 -11.97
N GLN A 647 12.51 10.32 -11.58
CA GLN A 647 11.32 11.01 -12.10
C GLN A 647 11.33 12.51 -11.78
N GLY A 648 11.70 12.89 -10.56
CA GLY A 648 11.80 14.29 -10.12
C GLY A 648 12.81 15.08 -10.96
N PHE A 649 14.03 14.56 -11.14
CA PHE A 649 15.02 15.17 -12.04
C PHE A 649 14.55 15.19 -13.50
N GLY A 650 13.91 14.12 -13.97
CA GLY A 650 13.36 14.04 -15.33
C GLY A 650 12.28 15.10 -15.60
N GLN A 651 11.39 15.34 -14.63
CA GLN A 651 10.36 16.37 -14.73
C GLN A 651 10.95 17.78 -14.76
N ILE A 652 11.93 18.09 -13.89
CA ILE A 652 12.62 19.39 -13.91
C ILE A 652 13.34 19.59 -15.25
N GLY A 653 14.02 18.55 -15.76
CA GLY A 653 14.65 18.57 -17.07
C GLY A 653 13.65 18.87 -18.20
N LEU A 654 12.51 18.17 -18.21
CA LEU A 654 11.45 18.35 -19.20
C LEU A 654 10.84 19.74 -19.14
N VAL A 655 10.52 20.25 -17.95
CA VAL A 655 9.94 21.60 -17.78
C VAL A 655 10.95 22.67 -18.19
N THR A 656 12.21 22.55 -17.76
CA THR A 656 13.27 23.51 -18.12
C THR A 656 13.49 23.53 -19.62
N PHE A 657 13.55 22.37 -20.26
CA PHE A 657 13.67 22.26 -21.71
C PHE A 657 12.45 22.83 -22.44
N SER A 658 11.25 22.59 -21.93
CA SER A 658 10.00 23.11 -22.49
C SER A 658 9.93 24.63 -22.38
N LEU A 659 10.31 25.20 -21.23
CA LEU A 659 10.38 26.66 -21.03
C LEU A 659 11.43 27.30 -21.93
N LEU A 660 12.60 26.67 -22.08
CA LEU A 660 13.64 27.14 -22.99
C LEU A 660 13.18 27.10 -24.44
N ALA A 661 12.56 25.99 -24.86
CA ALA A 661 11.99 25.84 -26.20
C ALA A 661 10.90 26.88 -26.46
N LEU A 662 10.02 27.13 -25.48
CA LEU A 662 8.99 28.17 -25.55
C LEU A 662 9.61 29.56 -25.66
N ALA A 663 10.61 29.88 -24.84
CA ALA A 663 11.33 31.15 -24.88
C ALA A 663 12.01 31.38 -26.24
N ILE A 664 12.57 30.32 -26.85
CA ILE A 664 13.18 30.38 -28.18
C ILE A 664 12.11 30.57 -29.27
N LEU A 665 11.03 29.78 -29.24
CA LEU A 665 9.93 29.81 -30.22
C LEU A 665 9.20 31.17 -30.19
N PHE A 666 8.88 31.65 -29.00
CA PHE A 666 8.14 32.89 -28.78
C PHE A 666 9.04 34.12 -28.65
N ARG A 667 10.36 33.98 -28.83
CA ARG A 667 11.32 35.10 -28.78
C ARG A 667 10.87 36.31 -29.62
N LYS A 668 10.31 36.07 -30.81
CA LYS A 668 9.82 37.12 -31.70
C LYS A 668 8.50 37.75 -31.22
N GLN A 669 7.60 36.97 -30.62
CA GLN A 669 6.32 37.47 -30.10
C GLN A 669 6.49 38.22 -28.77
N ILE A 670 7.39 37.75 -27.90
CA ILE A 670 7.75 38.43 -26.64
C ILE A 670 8.40 39.78 -26.94
N ALA A 671 9.36 39.82 -27.87
CA ALA A 671 10.03 41.06 -28.28
C ALA A 671 9.07 42.10 -28.89
N ASN A 672 7.97 41.65 -29.51
CA ASN A 672 6.95 42.51 -30.12
C ASN A 672 5.78 42.82 -29.18
N SER A 673 5.79 42.31 -27.93
CA SER A 673 4.70 42.56 -26.98
C SER A 673 4.74 44.01 -26.47
N PRO A 674 3.56 44.63 -26.25
CA PRO A 674 3.49 46.01 -25.75
C PRO A 674 4.14 46.19 -24.37
N PHE A 675 4.21 45.12 -23.57
CA PHE A 675 4.84 45.12 -22.25
C PHE A 675 6.38 45.22 -22.33
N VAL A 676 7.01 44.45 -23.23
CA VAL A 676 8.48 44.46 -23.41
C VAL A 676 8.96 45.71 -24.15
N ARG A 677 8.13 46.27 -25.04
CA ARG A 677 8.42 47.51 -25.76
C ARG A 677 8.54 48.74 -24.85
N TRP A 678 8.00 48.69 -23.63
CA TRP A 678 8.20 49.69 -22.59
C TRP A 678 9.54 49.52 -21.84
N MET A 679 10.07 48.30 -21.76
CA MET A 679 11.34 47.96 -21.09
C MET A 679 12.57 48.02 -22.02
N VAL A 680 12.39 47.89 -23.34
CA VAL A 680 13.49 47.86 -24.31
C VAL A 680 13.34 49.03 -25.28
N LEU A 681 14.34 49.91 -25.34
CA LEU A 681 14.41 50.97 -26.34
C LEU A 681 14.31 50.32 -27.75
N PRO A 682 13.35 50.73 -28.60
CA PRO A 682 13.26 50.20 -29.95
C PRO A 682 14.61 50.40 -30.65
N PRO A 683 15.23 49.35 -31.20
CA PRO A 683 16.41 49.54 -32.02
C PRO A 683 16.02 50.45 -33.20
N PRO A 684 16.85 51.46 -33.55
CA PRO A 684 16.54 52.37 -34.64
C PRO A 684 16.26 51.58 -35.92
N THR A 685 15.06 51.76 -36.46
CA THR A 685 14.60 51.03 -37.64
C THR A 685 15.37 51.48 -38.87
N LYS A 686 16.19 50.60 -39.43
CA LYS A 686 17.08 50.81 -40.59
C LYS A 686 16.44 51.44 -41.84
N HIS A 687 15.12 51.44 -41.98
CA HIS A 687 14.42 51.99 -43.15
C HIS A 687 14.18 53.50 -43.05
N VAL A 688 13.76 54.01 -41.89
CA VAL A 688 13.51 55.45 -41.68
C VAL A 688 14.83 56.25 -41.69
N ASP A 689 15.92 55.63 -41.22
CA ASP A 689 17.24 56.25 -41.24
C ASP A 689 17.89 56.25 -42.63
N ARG A 690 17.50 55.37 -43.56
CA ARG A 690 18.07 55.37 -44.92
C ARG A 690 17.51 56.51 -45.76
N GLU A 691 16.20 56.74 -45.72
CA GLU A 691 15.56 57.85 -46.44
C GLU A 691 15.99 59.20 -45.86
N LYS A 692 16.00 59.35 -44.52
CA LYS A 692 16.52 60.56 -43.88
C LYS A 692 18.03 60.74 -44.06
N LYS A 693 18.84 59.67 -44.09
CA LYS A 693 20.28 59.81 -44.41
C LYS A 693 20.48 60.21 -45.87
N GLN A 694 19.69 59.70 -46.80
CA GLN A 694 19.77 60.03 -48.22
C GLN A 694 19.33 61.47 -48.50
N GLU A 695 18.23 61.94 -47.89
CA GLU A 695 17.82 63.36 -48.00
C GLU A 695 18.88 64.31 -47.43
N VAL A 696 19.45 63.98 -46.26
CA VAL A 696 20.51 64.79 -45.65
C VAL A 696 21.82 64.70 -46.45
N GLU A 697 22.17 63.56 -47.03
CA GLU A 697 23.35 63.47 -47.93
C GLU A 697 23.16 64.25 -49.24
N GLU A 698 21.95 64.28 -49.82
CA GLU A 698 21.65 65.09 -51.01
C GLU A 698 21.69 66.60 -50.69
N GLU A 699 21.11 67.03 -49.57
CA GLU A 699 21.15 68.43 -49.13
C GLU A 699 22.60 68.88 -48.86
N VAL A 700 23.41 68.03 -48.22
CA VAL A 700 24.81 68.33 -47.90
C VAL A 700 25.71 68.32 -49.15
N ARG A 701 25.43 67.45 -50.14
CA ARG A 701 26.16 67.42 -51.43
C ARG A 701 25.93 68.67 -52.28
N ALA A 702 24.79 69.35 -52.15
CA ALA A 702 24.50 70.58 -52.89
C ALA A 702 25.46 71.74 -52.54
N PHE A 703 26.10 71.69 -51.37
CA PHE A 703 27.06 72.69 -50.92
C PHE A 703 28.50 72.42 -51.36
N VAL A 704 28.79 71.32 -52.05
CA VAL A 704 30.14 71.08 -52.61
C VAL A 704 30.47 72.15 -53.64
N GLY A 705 31.62 72.81 -53.46
CA GLY A 705 32.04 73.97 -54.26
C GLY A 705 31.63 75.33 -53.70
N TRP A 706 30.79 75.38 -52.66
CA TRP A 706 30.44 76.65 -52.02
C TRP A 706 31.57 77.17 -51.13
N GLN A 707 31.64 78.49 -51.03
CA GLN A 707 32.56 79.19 -50.12
C GLN A 707 31.85 79.51 -48.80
N GLY A 708 32.62 79.52 -47.73
CA GLY A 708 32.16 79.84 -46.39
C GLY A 708 33.26 80.40 -45.51
N THR A 709 32.96 80.62 -44.23
CA THR A 709 33.92 81.14 -43.25
C THR A 709 33.84 80.31 -41.98
N THR A 710 34.98 79.84 -41.47
CA THR A 710 35.05 79.12 -40.19
C THR A 710 34.60 80.03 -39.05
N THR A 711 33.72 79.55 -38.18
CA THR A 711 33.28 80.27 -36.97
C THR A 711 33.85 79.66 -35.69
N THR A 712 34.51 78.52 -35.79
CA THR A 712 35.38 77.99 -34.74
C THR A 712 36.59 77.39 -35.42
N ARG A 713 37.74 77.38 -34.74
CA ARG A 713 38.92 76.65 -35.21
C ARG A 713 38.56 75.20 -35.55
N CYS A 714 38.98 74.74 -36.72
CA CYS A 714 38.73 73.41 -37.25
C CYS A 714 40.00 72.57 -37.15
N ASN A 715 40.02 71.55 -36.29
CA ASN A 715 41.16 70.63 -36.11
C ASN A 715 40.77 69.26 -35.48
N PRO A 716 40.58 68.21 -36.29
CA PRO A 716 40.15 68.26 -37.68
C PRO A 716 38.68 68.68 -37.80
N TYR A 717 37.93 68.80 -36.70
CA TYR A 717 36.52 69.19 -36.69
C TYR A 717 36.36 70.66 -36.24
N GLY A 718 35.40 71.36 -36.83
CA GLY A 718 35.01 72.71 -36.45
C GLY A 718 33.61 73.07 -36.97
N ARG A 719 33.29 74.36 -36.98
CA ARG A 719 32.05 74.91 -37.56
C ARG A 719 32.40 75.98 -38.58
N ALA A 720 31.65 76.02 -39.66
CA ALA A 720 31.75 77.08 -40.66
C ALA A 720 30.36 77.51 -41.13
N MET A 721 30.22 78.80 -41.41
CA MET A 721 29.07 79.37 -42.09
C MET A 721 29.24 79.14 -43.59
N VAL A 722 28.34 78.40 -44.23
CA VAL A 722 28.33 78.14 -45.68
C VAL A 722 26.94 78.48 -46.20
N GLY A 723 26.84 79.49 -47.08
CA GLY A 723 25.56 80.14 -47.37
C GLY A 723 25.02 80.87 -46.14
N ASP A 724 23.73 80.71 -45.84
CA ASP A 724 23.06 81.34 -44.68
C ASP A 724 22.96 80.41 -43.47
N ARG A 725 23.69 79.28 -43.46
CA ARG A 725 23.56 78.23 -42.43
C ARG A 725 24.91 77.80 -41.86
N MET A 726 24.91 77.53 -40.56
CA MET A 726 26.05 76.99 -39.83
C MET A 726 26.14 75.48 -40.03
N TRP A 727 27.29 74.98 -40.44
CA TRP A 727 27.56 73.56 -40.66
C TRP A 727 28.71 73.06 -39.80
N ASN A 728 28.62 71.80 -39.38
CA ASN A 728 29.77 71.09 -38.83
C ASN A 728 30.68 70.70 -39.99
N VAL A 729 31.96 71.05 -39.87
CA VAL A 729 32.94 70.89 -40.93
C VAL A 729 34.16 70.09 -40.48
N VAL A 730 34.77 69.38 -41.42
CA VAL A 730 36.01 68.64 -41.25
C VAL A 730 37.08 69.24 -42.14
N CYS A 731 38.21 69.60 -41.58
CA CYS A 731 39.37 70.08 -42.32
C CYS A 731 39.97 68.94 -43.12
N GLU A 732 40.12 69.12 -44.44
CA GLU A 732 40.70 68.11 -45.32
C GLU A 732 42.15 67.80 -44.96
N GLU A 733 42.94 68.86 -44.70
CA GLU A 733 44.33 68.77 -44.27
C GLU A 733 44.63 69.82 -43.21
N GLY A 734 45.40 69.42 -42.19
CA GLY A 734 45.84 70.30 -41.11
C GLY A 734 44.68 70.87 -40.28
N TRP A 735 44.89 72.09 -39.78
CA TRP A 735 43.86 72.88 -39.09
C TRP A 735 43.59 74.18 -39.85
N ILE A 736 42.37 74.70 -39.70
CA ILE A 736 41.96 76.01 -40.21
C ILE A 736 41.52 76.85 -39.01
N ASP A 737 42.10 78.03 -38.85
CA ASP A 737 41.76 78.93 -37.73
C ASP A 737 40.36 79.54 -37.90
N GLU A 738 39.85 80.15 -36.84
CA GLU A 738 38.56 80.85 -36.85
C GLU A 738 38.60 82.06 -37.81
N ASP A 739 37.45 82.47 -38.32
CA ASP A 739 37.27 83.58 -39.28
C ASP A 739 38.09 83.44 -40.58
N THR A 740 38.36 82.21 -41.01
CA THR A 740 39.11 81.92 -42.24
C THR A 740 38.17 81.49 -43.36
N ALA A 741 38.36 82.03 -44.56
CA ALA A 741 37.61 81.63 -45.75
C ALA A 741 37.94 80.19 -46.14
N VAL A 742 36.90 79.39 -46.40
CA VAL A 742 37.00 77.98 -46.75
C VAL A 742 36.12 77.64 -47.94
N VAL A 743 36.47 76.58 -48.66
CA VAL A 743 35.65 75.99 -49.72
C VAL A 743 35.31 74.55 -49.36
N VAL A 744 34.06 74.15 -49.60
CA VAL A 744 33.61 72.78 -49.40
C VAL A 744 34.14 71.92 -50.55
N VAL A 745 34.99 70.94 -50.24
CA VAL A 745 35.63 70.06 -51.21
C VAL A 745 34.94 68.71 -51.35
N ALA A 746 34.31 68.23 -50.27
CA ALA A 746 33.62 66.94 -50.23
C ALA A 746 32.61 66.90 -49.08
N THR A 747 31.87 65.80 -48.98
CA THR A 747 30.95 65.51 -47.89
C THR A 747 31.31 64.17 -47.28
N LYS A 748 31.41 64.08 -45.96
CA LYS A 748 31.72 62.84 -45.25
C LYS A 748 30.84 62.72 -44.00
N ASP A 749 30.10 61.62 -43.88
CA ASP A 749 29.27 61.31 -42.71
C ASP A 749 28.37 62.48 -42.24
N GLN A 750 27.67 63.13 -43.18
CA GLN A 750 26.80 64.30 -42.96
C GLN A 750 27.51 65.59 -42.51
N GLN A 751 28.83 65.66 -42.67
CA GLN A 751 29.64 66.85 -42.42
C GLN A 751 30.29 67.35 -43.72
N LEU A 752 30.50 68.67 -43.82
CA LEU A 752 31.19 69.28 -44.97
C LEU A 752 32.69 69.15 -44.77
N VAL A 753 33.39 68.56 -45.74
CA VAL A 753 34.85 68.57 -45.75
C VAL A 753 35.28 69.89 -46.39
N VAL A 754 36.07 70.68 -45.68
CA VAL A 754 36.48 72.02 -46.09
C VAL A 754 37.99 72.14 -46.20
N ARG A 755 38.43 72.93 -47.17
CA ARG A 755 39.83 73.35 -47.34
C ARG A 755 39.89 74.87 -47.26
N LYS A 756 41.01 75.42 -46.78
CA LYS A 756 41.28 76.86 -46.84
C LYS A 756 41.13 77.35 -48.28
N ASN A 757 40.29 78.36 -48.50
CA ASN A 757 40.17 79.03 -49.79
C ASN A 757 41.40 79.93 -49.94
N GLY A 758 42.18 79.71 -50.99
CA GLY A 758 43.55 80.22 -51.18
C GLY A 758 43.66 81.74 -51.10
#